data_AF-A0ABD3MKR7-F1
#
_entry.id   AF-A0ABD3MKR7-F1
#
_cell.length_a   1.000
_cell.length_b   1.000
_cell.length_c   1.000
_cell.angle_alpha   90.00
_cell.angle_beta   90.00
_cell.angle_gamma   90.00
#
_symmetry.space_group_name_H-M   'P 1'
#
loop_
_entity.id
_entity.type
_entity.pdbx_description
1 polymer ?
#
loop_
_entity_poly.entity_id
_entity_poly.type
_entity_poly.pdbx_seq_one_letter_code
_entity_poly.pdbx_strand_id
1 'polypeptide(L)'
;MMSPSAKLPVPPLRYLTKSLVKTALKCPKKLVYATHPTLFPQSREHVEDPLYQHLSMEGERFGEYCKRLFPHGKEMRRRKVMEDGQNDFASMVHRLSSETYQTLMGDKDGAHKKKRVTLFEGVVCDGALYAQPDVLDKIVHDDDAGDGRKDNQRIELRVIEVKSKSWDSRYSIQDKMLSKNNKLPSVKANYLPYIQDVAFQSMVCRMLYSQEHNVHISSWLMMPDRSKKMKYNLLDANDGEISSHATLCSSDGNPTDDRIPTLDETIQTIDNSVAALINVDELVEIVLNSEASYPGSNGDTLQEIVYRWAEQVNTPTFGPQSLSTPIGMHCASCEYRLKDIPVIGTHSGFHNCWHEATGYEMERLRSTPLIVDLYGNTKKLVTTFMSKDKYLLSELSTDFFELADDGTPVKKADMGESITNHQRQWYQVETTKRLESDSPALRNNPTFRPSCMIKKNRMDQIMKSWKYPLHFIDFETIAPVIPLYSNMSPYEIFAFQFSHHILHDASSTVEHASEFLHIEEGSPNVSFLRALHRAICHKNDGGTVFQWSPHEHNVLKGMLSTPEAMDSLSAQEYSDLSTLLENGMVDLCKLAHKYYYVDQSGGSSSIKRLLRPTLDASPHIRELYGSPTYNSRNFSNFQWYQLDDCGRAKDPYDILSTMTDIDNDGDNNQQQQHDKANVTKGLAAAAAFQELRNNVSLESKDRRDIEKSLLRYCELDTLAMVMIVQAWQNLLEDSSE
;
A
#
# COMPACT_ATOMS: atom_id res chain seq x y z
N MET A 1 -50.30 -33.38 29.83
CA MET A 1 -49.40 -33.51 28.67
C MET A 1 -48.70 -32.17 28.47
N MET A 2 -47.46 -32.05 28.93
CA MET A 2 -46.65 -30.85 28.73
C MET A 2 -45.96 -30.95 27.37
N SER A 3 -46.14 -29.92 26.53
CA SER A 3 -45.44 -29.75 25.26
C SER A 3 -43.93 -29.59 25.50
N PRO A 4 -43.05 -30.17 24.68
CA PRO A 4 -41.61 -30.01 24.83
C PRO A 4 -41.21 -28.56 24.54
N SER A 5 -40.28 -28.06 25.37
CA SER A 5 -39.56 -26.80 25.22
C SER A 5 -39.06 -26.61 23.77
N ALA A 6 -39.50 -25.53 23.12
CA ALA A 6 -38.92 -25.07 21.88
C ALA A 6 -37.47 -24.64 22.18
N LYS A 7 -36.50 -25.42 21.71
CA LYS A 7 -35.09 -25.04 21.73
C LYS A 7 -34.95 -23.70 21.00
N LEU A 8 -34.52 -22.66 21.71
CA LEU A 8 -34.06 -21.42 21.10
C LEU A 8 -33.04 -21.76 19.99
N PRO A 9 -33.14 -21.17 18.80
CA PRO A 9 -32.22 -21.48 17.71
C PRO A 9 -30.80 -21.13 18.15
N VAL A 10 -29.90 -22.11 18.05
CA VAL A 10 -28.47 -21.89 18.26
C VAL A 10 -28.01 -20.91 17.16
N PRO A 11 -27.39 -19.77 17.50
CA PRO A 11 -26.89 -18.85 16.49
C PRO A 11 -25.88 -19.56 15.58
N PRO A 12 -25.84 -19.23 14.28
CA PRO A 12 -24.94 -19.87 13.34
C PRO A 12 -23.48 -19.68 13.77
N LEU A 13 -22.69 -20.75 13.63
CA LEU A 13 -21.27 -20.77 13.99
C LEU A 13 -20.50 -19.69 13.21
N ARG A 14 -19.80 -18.82 13.92
CA ARG A 14 -18.92 -17.79 13.35
C ARG A 14 -17.51 -18.36 13.20
N TYR A 15 -17.03 -18.41 11.96
CA TYR A 15 -15.68 -18.84 11.67
C TYR A 15 -14.66 -17.73 11.92
N LEU A 16 -13.60 -18.05 12.65
CA LEU A 16 -12.41 -17.21 12.79
C LEU A 16 -11.48 -17.49 11.61
N THR A 17 -11.41 -16.54 10.68
CA THR A 17 -10.60 -16.62 9.46
C THR A 17 -9.22 -15.97 9.66
N LYS A 18 -8.27 -16.26 8.77
CA LYS A 18 -6.95 -15.58 8.68
C LYS A 18 -7.08 -14.06 8.81
N SER A 19 -7.98 -13.44 8.02
CA SER A 19 -8.18 -11.98 8.01
C SER A 19 -8.71 -11.44 9.34
N LEU A 20 -9.58 -12.20 10.03
CA LEU A 20 -10.07 -11.82 11.35
C LEU A 20 -8.99 -11.92 12.42
N VAL A 21 -8.14 -12.96 12.39
CA VAL A 21 -6.98 -13.09 13.29
C VAL A 21 -6.03 -11.91 13.11
N LYS A 22 -5.67 -11.55 11.87
CA LYS A 22 -4.84 -10.36 11.60
C LYS A 22 -5.46 -9.08 12.12
N THR A 23 -6.77 -8.94 11.98
CA THR A 23 -7.52 -7.77 12.48
C THR A 23 -7.45 -7.68 14.01
N ALA A 24 -7.64 -8.82 14.69
CA ALA A 24 -7.56 -8.91 16.15
C ALA A 24 -6.13 -8.68 16.69
N LEU A 25 -5.10 -9.16 15.98
CA LEU A 25 -3.70 -8.90 16.33
C LEU A 25 -3.32 -7.41 16.27
N LYS A 26 -3.97 -6.61 15.40
CA LYS A 26 -3.81 -5.15 15.40
C LYS A 26 -4.43 -4.52 16.65
N CYS A 27 -5.61 -4.99 17.05
CA CYS A 27 -6.36 -4.57 18.22
C CYS A 27 -7.54 -5.53 18.43
N PRO A 28 -7.64 -6.26 19.56
CA PRO A 28 -8.69 -7.26 19.76
C PRO A 28 -10.11 -6.70 19.62
N LYS A 29 -10.34 -5.44 20.05
CA LYS A 29 -11.63 -4.77 19.88
C LYS A 29 -12.11 -4.71 18.42
N LYS A 30 -11.18 -4.67 17.45
CA LYS A 30 -11.53 -4.67 16.02
C LYS A 30 -12.23 -5.96 15.58
N LEU A 31 -12.03 -7.07 16.29
CA LEU A 31 -12.77 -8.32 16.02
C LEU A 31 -14.27 -8.16 16.30
N VAL A 32 -14.62 -7.38 17.33
CA VAL A 32 -16.03 -7.02 17.63
C VAL A 32 -16.62 -6.19 16.49
N TYR A 33 -15.87 -5.20 16.02
CA TYR A 33 -16.35 -4.31 14.96
C TYR A 33 -16.45 -5.01 13.61
N ALA A 34 -15.46 -5.83 13.25
CA ALA A 34 -15.46 -6.62 12.01
C ALA A 34 -16.62 -7.63 11.93
N THR A 35 -17.11 -8.09 13.08
CA THR A 35 -18.26 -9.02 13.16
C THR A 35 -19.61 -8.30 13.29
N HIS A 36 -19.61 -6.97 13.43
CA HIS A 36 -20.82 -6.13 13.48
C HIS A 36 -20.68 -4.91 12.53
N PRO A 37 -20.42 -5.13 11.22
CA PRO A 37 -20.08 -4.05 10.29
C PRO A 37 -21.22 -3.04 10.07
N THR A 38 -22.48 -3.44 10.30
CA THR A 38 -23.65 -2.54 10.21
C THR A 38 -23.70 -1.52 11.34
N LEU A 39 -23.13 -1.84 12.50
CA LEU A 39 -23.04 -0.93 13.65
C LEU A 39 -21.73 -0.12 13.64
N PHE A 40 -20.65 -0.75 13.18
CA PHE A 40 -19.30 -0.19 13.18
C PHE A 40 -18.69 -0.23 11.78
N PRO A 41 -19.08 0.70 10.89
CA PRO A 41 -18.49 0.78 9.56
C PRO A 41 -17.02 1.19 9.64
N GLN A 42 -16.25 0.76 8.64
CA GLN A 42 -14.89 1.28 8.39
C GLN A 42 -14.98 2.61 7.64
N SER A 43 -13.97 3.47 7.76
CA SER A 43 -13.95 4.74 7.02
C SER A 43 -13.79 4.50 5.51
N ARG A 44 -14.41 5.35 4.68
CA ARG A 44 -14.35 5.26 3.22
C ARG A 44 -12.93 5.33 2.66
N GLU A 45 -12.08 6.16 3.28
CA GLU A 45 -10.65 6.27 2.93
C GLU A 45 -9.89 4.93 3.03
N HIS A 46 -10.37 3.97 3.84
CA HIS A 46 -9.77 2.64 3.92
C HIS A 46 -10.35 1.64 2.92
N VAL A 47 -11.52 1.92 2.34
CA VAL A 47 -12.23 1.03 1.41
C VAL A 47 -11.90 1.34 -0.04
N GLU A 48 -11.67 2.61 -0.36
CA GLU A 48 -11.54 3.12 -1.75
C GLU A 48 -10.13 3.67 -2.06
N ASP A 49 -9.08 3.24 -1.33
CA ASP A 49 -7.72 3.72 -1.62
C ASP A 49 -7.14 3.03 -2.88
N PRO A 50 -6.89 3.76 -3.98
CA PRO A 50 -6.35 3.20 -5.22
C PRO A 50 -5.00 2.50 -5.06
N LEU A 51 -4.18 2.91 -4.07
CA LEU A 51 -2.92 2.21 -3.77
C LEU A 51 -3.19 0.79 -3.29
N TYR A 52 -4.15 0.60 -2.37
CA TYR A 52 -4.49 -0.73 -1.88
C TYR A 52 -5.11 -1.58 -2.99
N GLN A 53 -5.93 -0.97 -3.87
CA GLN A 53 -6.47 -1.66 -5.04
C GLN A 53 -5.35 -2.13 -5.98
N HIS A 54 -4.42 -1.25 -6.36
CA HIS A 54 -3.27 -1.62 -7.20
C HIS A 54 -2.41 -2.72 -6.56
N LEU A 55 -2.08 -2.60 -5.27
CA LEU A 55 -1.33 -3.63 -4.54
C LEU A 55 -2.08 -4.97 -4.47
N SER A 56 -3.42 -4.93 -4.35
CA SER A 56 -4.27 -6.12 -4.40
C SER A 56 -4.21 -6.76 -5.78
N MET A 57 -4.35 -5.98 -6.85
CA MET A 57 -4.27 -6.44 -8.23
C MET A 57 -2.91 -7.07 -8.56
N GLU A 58 -1.81 -6.46 -8.12
CA GLU A 58 -0.47 -7.05 -8.28
C GLU A 58 -0.34 -8.35 -7.47
N GLY A 59 -0.94 -8.43 -6.28
CA GLY A 59 -1.05 -9.66 -5.50
C GLY A 59 -1.80 -10.77 -6.25
N GLU A 60 -2.96 -10.45 -6.82
CA GLU A 60 -3.78 -11.38 -7.60
C GLU A 60 -3.06 -11.84 -8.87
N ARG A 61 -2.44 -10.92 -9.62
CA ARG A 61 -1.63 -11.25 -10.81
C ARG A 61 -0.48 -12.18 -10.49
N PHE A 62 0.25 -11.90 -9.40
CA PHE A 62 1.31 -12.78 -8.95
C PHE A 62 0.78 -14.14 -8.48
N GLY A 63 -0.39 -14.17 -7.83
CA GLY A 63 -1.12 -15.40 -7.49
C GLY A 63 -1.41 -16.26 -8.72
N GLU A 64 -2.02 -15.69 -9.75
CA GLU A 64 -2.31 -16.38 -11.01
C GLU A 64 -1.04 -16.82 -11.75
N TYR A 65 0.01 -16.00 -11.73
CA TYR A 65 1.33 -16.40 -12.23
C TYR A 65 1.87 -17.62 -11.47
N CYS A 66 1.77 -17.65 -10.14
CA CYS A 66 2.17 -18.79 -9.32
C CYS A 66 1.35 -20.05 -9.61
N LYS A 67 0.02 -19.94 -9.81
CA LYS A 67 -0.84 -21.09 -10.17
C LYS A 67 -0.38 -21.76 -11.47
N ARG A 68 0.05 -20.98 -12.48
CA ARG A 68 0.58 -21.50 -13.75
C ARG A 68 1.86 -22.33 -13.59
N LEU A 69 2.62 -22.14 -12.50
CA LEU A 69 3.79 -22.97 -12.17
C LEU A 69 3.39 -24.35 -11.63
N PHE A 70 2.10 -24.58 -11.36
CA PHE A 70 1.51 -25.88 -10.99
C PHE A 70 0.42 -26.25 -12.01
N PRO A 71 0.78 -26.62 -13.27
CA PRO A 71 -0.19 -26.76 -14.37
C PRO A 71 -1.25 -27.87 -14.16
N HIS A 72 -1.02 -28.78 -13.21
CA HIS A 72 -1.94 -29.85 -12.84
C HIS A 72 -2.83 -29.52 -11.63
N GLY A 73 -2.69 -28.32 -11.06
CA GLY A 73 -3.44 -27.89 -9.88
C GLY A 73 -4.92 -27.69 -10.18
N LYS A 74 -5.77 -28.09 -9.24
CA LYS A 74 -7.23 -27.94 -9.35
C LYS A 74 -7.73 -26.78 -8.50
N GLU A 75 -8.44 -25.84 -9.13
CA GLU A 75 -9.10 -24.73 -8.45
C GLU A 75 -10.33 -25.19 -7.65
N MET A 76 -10.39 -24.84 -6.36
CA MET A 76 -11.56 -25.11 -5.51
C MET A 76 -12.61 -24.00 -5.66
N ARG A 77 -13.39 -24.07 -6.74
CA ARG A 77 -14.36 -23.00 -7.07
C ARG A 77 -15.50 -22.90 -6.06
N ARG A 78 -15.75 -21.66 -5.60
CA ARG A 78 -17.06 -21.27 -5.05
C ARG A 78 -18.08 -21.27 -6.21
N ARG A 79 -18.89 -22.32 -6.33
CA ARG A 79 -20.02 -22.30 -7.29
C ARG A 79 -20.97 -21.16 -6.91
N LYS A 80 -21.30 -20.29 -7.87
CA LYS A 80 -22.50 -19.44 -7.78
C LYS A 80 -23.71 -20.38 -7.81
N VAL A 81 -24.24 -20.74 -6.65
CA VAL A 81 -25.53 -21.43 -6.58
C VAL A 81 -26.62 -20.37 -6.76
N MET A 82 -27.49 -20.58 -7.74
CA MET A 82 -28.59 -19.69 -8.11
C MET A 82 -29.75 -19.78 -7.11
N GLU A 83 -30.30 -18.61 -6.76
CA GLU A 83 -31.73 -18.29 -6.60
C GLU A 83 -32.61 -18.95 -5.51
N ASP A 84 -32.07 -19.57 -4.48
CA ASP A 84 -32.88 -20.07 -3.36
C ASP A 84 -32.51 -19.49 -1.98
N GLY A 85 -32.20 -18.19 -1.91
CA GLY A 85 -32.48 -17.28 -0.78
C GLY A 85 -32.03 -17.65 0.66
N GLN A 86 -31.39 -18.79 0.88
CA GLN A 86 -30.99 -19.34 2.18
C GLN A 86 -29.67 -20.12 2.04
N ASN A 87 -28.64 -19.48 1.47
CA ASN A 87 -27.28 -20.02 1.53
C ASN A 87 -26.60 -19.55 2.83
N ASP A 88 -26.62 -20.38 3.86
CA ASP A 88 -25.80 -20.16 5.05
C ASP A 88 -24.32 -20.41 4.70
N PHE A 89 -23.46 -19.43 5.00
CA PHE A 89 -22.01 -19.49 4.82
C PHE A 89 -21.42 -20.77 5.42
N ALA A 90 -21.95 -21.24 6.56
CA ALA A 90 -21.50 -22.47 7.19
C ALA A 90 -21.72 -23.72 6.33
N SER A 91 -22.83 -23.79 5.58
CA SER A 91 -23.10 -24.91 4.66
C SER A 91 -22.12 -24.93 3.47
N MET A 92 -21.77 -23.75 2.94
CA MET A 92 -20.75 -23.63 1.90
C MET A 92 -19.39 -24.11 2.40
N VAL A 93 -18.99 -23.65 3.59
CA VAL A 93 -17.72 -24.01 4.23
C VAL A 93 -17.63 -25.52 4.40
N HIS A 94 -18.66 -26.16 4.98
CA HIS A 94 -18.69 -27.61 5.18
C HIS A 94 -18.55 -28.41 3.87
N ARG A 95 -19.23 -27.96 2.80
CA ARG A 95 -19.14 -28.63 1.49
C ARG A 95 -17.73 -28.52 0.90
N LEU A 96 -17.15 -27.32 0.91
CA LEU A 96 -15.81 -27.10 0.33
C LEU A 96 -14.73 -27.81 1.14
N SER A 97 -14.81 -27.80 2.48
CA SER A 97 -13.85 -28.50 3.32
C SER A 97 -13.91 -30.01 3.10
N SER A 98 -15.11 -30.57 2.93
CA SER A 98 -15.30 -31.99 2.59
C SER A 98 -14.72 -32.33 1.21
N GLU A 99 -14.96 -31.50 0.18
CA GLU A 99 -14.40 -31.71 -1.15
C GLU A 99 -12.87 -31.61 -1.16
N THR A 100 -12.29 -30.64 -0.42
CA THR A 100 -10.84 -30.52 -0.23
C THR A 100 -10.26 -31.76 0.44
N TYR A 101 -10.85 -32.22 1.56
CA TYR A 101 -10.40 -33.43 2.25
C TYR A 101 -10.47 -34.66 1.35
N GLN A 102 -11.59 -34.90 0.68
CA GLN A 102 -11.77 -36.04 -0.23
C GLN A 102 -10.76 -36.01 -1.38
N THR A 103 -10.49 -34.83 -1.95
CA THR A 103 -9.55 -34.72 -3.07
C THR A 103 -8.10 -34.96 -2.63
N LEU A 104 -7.72 -34.49 -1.44
CA LEU A 104 -6.37 -34.70 -0.89
C LEU A 104 -6.18 -36.13 -0.38
N MET A 105 -7.12 -36.65 0.42
CA MET A 105 -6.91 -37.87 1.20
C MET A 105 -7.56 -39.13 0.60
N GLY A 106 -8.61 -38.99 -0.22
CA GLY A 106 -9.42 -40.09 -0.74
C GLY A 106 -10.55 -40.51 0.22
N ASP A 107 -11.29 -41.56 -0.14
CA ASP A 107 -12.31 -42.15 0.74
C ASP A 107 -11.65 -42.96 1.87
N LYS A 108 -12.31 -42.98 3.05
CA LYS A 108 -11.81 -43.66 4.27
C LYS A 108 -11.51 -45.16 4.08
N ASP A 109 -12.06 -45.79 3.03
CA ASP A 109 -11.99 -47.23 2.79
C ASP A 109 -11.03 -47.67 1.66
N GLY A 110 -10.25 -46.77 1.03
CA GLY A 110 -9.37 -47.24 -0.05
C GLY A 110 -8.52 -46.23 -0.79
N ALA A 111 -7.28 -46.10 -0.31
CA ALA A 111 -6.05 -45.75 -1.03
C ALA A 111 -5.77 -44.28 -1.37
N HIS A 112 -4.61 -43.83 -0.89
CA HIS A 112 -3.82 -42.71 -1.42
C HIS A 112 -3.34 -43.00 -2.86
N LYS A 113 -4.26 -43.14 -3.83
CA LYS A 113 -3.93 -43.62 -5.18
C LYS A 113 -3.06 -42.65 -5.99
N LYS A 114 -3.13 -41.34 -5.70
CA LYS A 114 -2.35 -40.32 -6.42
C LYS A 114 -1.09 -39.98 -5.62
N LYS A 115 0.09 -40.16 -6.25
CA LYS A 115 1.39 -39.79 -5.68
C LYS A 115 1.52 -38.29 -5.41
N ARG A 116 0.77 -37.46 -6.14
CA ARG A 116 0.74 -36.01 -5.98
C ARG A 116 -0.64 -35.42 -6.25
N VAL A 117 -1.06 -34.44 -5.46
CA VAL A 117 -2.31 -33.68 -5.63
C VAL A 117 -2.06 -32.23 -5.26
N THR A 118 -2.27 -31.29 -6.19
CA THR A 118 -2.23 -29.85 -5.91
C THR A 118 -3.63 -29.24 -6.01
N LEU A 119 -4.03 -28.48 -4.99
CA LEU A 119 -5.28 -27.72 -4.95
C LEU A 119 -4.98 -26.23 -4.78
N PHE A 120 -5.69 -25.39 -5.52
CA PHE A 120 -5.70 -23.95 -5.29
C PHE A 120 -6.91 -23.57 -4.43
N GLU A 121 -6.67 -22.67 -3.48
CA GLU A 121 -7.69 -22.12 -2.59
C GLU A 121 -8.50 -23.19 -1.81
N GLY A 122 -7.84 -24.29 -1.43
CA GLY A 122 -8.47 -25.40 -0.71
C GLY A 122 -8.97 -24.99 0.68
N VAL A 123 -10.21 -25.33 1.01
CA VAL A 123 -10.82 -24.95 2.30
C VAL A 123 -10.49 -26.00 3.35
N VAL A 124 -9.98 -25.57 4.50
CA VAL A 124 -9.66 -26.42 5.65
C VAL A 124 -10.32 -25.83 6.89
N CYS A 125 -11.02 -26.66 7.65
CA CYS A 125 -11.72 -26.21 8.85
C CYS A 125 -11.55 -27.21 9.98
N ASP A 126 -11.35 -26.68 11.19
CA ASP A 126 -11.41 -27.41 12.45
C ASP A 126 -12.23 -26.60 13.46
N GLY A 127 -13.40 -27.11 13.85
CA GLY A 127 -14.36 -26.37 14.67
C GLY A 127 -14.74 -25.01 14.07
N ALA A 128 -14.45 -23.93 14.81
CA ALA A 128 -14.69 -22.54 14.39
C ALA A 128 -13.51 -21.92 13.62
N LEU A 129 -12.42 -22.65 13.37
CA LEU A 129 -11.27 -22.15 12.63
C LEU A 129 -11.43 -22.42 11.14
N TYR A 130 -11.20 -21.39 10.32
CA TYR A 130 -11.29 -21.46 8.86
C TYR A 130 -9.98 -21.01 8.22
N ALA A 131 -9.34 -21.92 7.48
CA ALA A 131 -8.16 -21.66 6.66
C ALA A 131 -8.49 -21.93 5.18
N GLN A 132 -7.90 -21.11 4.30
CA GLN A 132 -8.01 -21.28 2.85
C GLN A 132 -6.65 -20.93 2.23
N PRO A 133 -5.68 -21.87 2.26
CA PRO A 133 -4.35 -21.64 1.70
C PRO A 133 -4.41 -21.42 0.19
N ASP A 134 -3.51 -20.58 -0.32
CA ASP A 134 -3.44 -20.27 -1.74
C ASP A 134 -3.14 -21.54 -2.56
N VAL A 135 -2.20 -22.37 -2.08
CA VAL A 135 -1.92 -23.69 -2.64
C VAL A 135 -1.75 -24.74 -1.53
N LEU A 136 -2.41 -25.88 -1.70
CA LEU A 136 -2.16 -27.11 -0.96
C LEU A 136 -1.54 -28.14 -1.90
N ASP A 137 -0.29 -28.54 -1.66
CA ASP A 137 0.42 -29.53 -2.49
C ASP A 137 0.73 -30.80 -1.66
N LYS A 138 -0.04 -31.86 -1.90
CA LYS A 138 0.17 -33.18 -1.28
C LYS A 138 1.18 -33.96 -2.09
N ILE A 139 2.18 -34.50 -1.42
CA ILE A 139 3.23 -35.34 -1.97
C ILE A 139 3.32 -36.63 -1.16
N VAL A 140 3.28 -37.77 -1.84
CA VAL A 140 3.55 -39.08 -1.24
C VAL A 140 4.99 -39.45 -1.59
N HIS A 141 5.84 -39.54 -0.58
CA HIS A 141 7.24 -39.94 -0.74
C HIS A 141 7.33 -41.47 -0.85
N ASP A 142 8.15 -41.96 -1.79
CA ASP A 142 8.45 -43.40 -1.88
C ASP A 142 9.39 -43.78 -0.71
N ASP A 143 9.13 -44.89 -0.01
CA ASP A 143 10.01 -45.37 1.05
C ASP A 143 11.33 -45.92 0.44
N ASP A 144 12.47 -45.37 0.83
CA ASP A 144 13.82 -45.92 0.52
C ASP A 144 14.10 -47.27 1.21
N ALA A 145 13.18 -47.74 2.06
CA ALA A 145 13.31 -49.01 2.77
C ALA A 145 12.88 -50.17 1.88
N GLY A 146 13.84 -50.93 1.34
CA GLY A 146 13.63 -52.14 0.54
C GLY A 146 12.91 -53.33 1.23
N ASP A 147 12.13 -53.10 2.29
CA ASP A 147 11.18 -54.05 2.87
C ASP A 147 9.79 -53.66 2.33
N GLY A 148 9.26 -54.43 1.38
CA GLY A 148 8.06 -54.12 0.58
C GLY A 148 6.71 -53.99 1.32
N ARG A 149 6.68 -53.39 2.51
CA ARG A 149 5.47 -53.01 3.24
C ARG A 149 4.96 -51.67 2.72
N LYS A 150 3.88 -51.70 1.94
CA LYS A 150 3.19 -50.52 1.38
C LYS A 150 2.46 -49.65 2.41
N ASP A 151 2.46 -50.03 3.68
CA ASP A 151 1.58 -49.46 4.71
C ASP A 151 2.19 -48.26 5.48
N ASN A 152 3.39 -47.77 5.11
CA ASN A 152 4.08 -46.72 5.87
C ASN A 152 4.56 -45.52 5.04
N GLN A 153 3.90 -45.25 3.91
CA GLN A 153 4.26 -44.13 3.02
C GLN A 153 4.21 -42.78 3.76
N ARG A 154 5.32 -42.05 3.71
CA ARG A 154 5.40 -40.69 4.28
C ARG A 154 4.67 -39.70 3.39
N ILE A 155 3.61 -39.08 3.91
CA ILE A 155 2.85 -38.03 3.21
C ILE A 155 3.29 -36.67 3.72
N GLU A 156 3.65 -35.78 2.80
CA GLU A 156 3.84 -34.35 3.05
C GLU A 156 2.66 -33.57 2.45
N LEU A 157 2.06 -32.67 3.23
CA LEU A 157 1.10 -31.69 2.74
C LEU A 157 1.71 -30.30 2.91
N ARG A 158 2.10 -29.68 1.79
CA ARG A 158 2.65 -28.33 1.77
C ARG A 158 1.53 -27.31 1.81
N VAL A 159 1.53 -26.48 2.84
CA VAL A 159 0.70 -25.26 2.93
C VAL A 159 1.52 -24.12 2.36
N ILE A 160 1.19 -23.68 1.14
CA ILE A 160 1.93 -22.64 0.43
C ILE A 160 1.06 -21.38 0.39
N GLU A 161 1.58 -20.30 0.97
CA GLU A 161 0.98 -18.97 0.90
C GLU A 161 1.76 -18.10 -0.10
N VAL A 162 1.06 -17.54 -1.08
CA VAL A 162 1.63 -16.67 -2.10
C VAL A 162 1.63 -15.23 -1.59
N LYS A 163 2.77 -14.55 -1.69
CA LYS A 163 2.90 -13.15 -1.30
C LYS A 163 3.60 -12.35 -2.39
N SER A 164 3.04 -11.20 -2.75
CA SER A 164 3.71 -10.25 -3.63
C SER A 164 4.92 -9.58 -2.95
N LYS A 165 5.09 -9.67 -1.63
CA LYS A 165 6.29 -9.14 -0.94
C LYS A 165 7.58 -9.70 -1.58
N SER A 166 8.54 -8.83 -1.90
CA SER A 166 9.81 -9.24 -2.50
C SER A 166 10.66 -10.17 -1.60
N TRP A 167 11.23 -11.22 -2.20
CA TRP A 167 12.32 -12.04 -1.69
C TRP A 167 13.62 -11.78 -2.47
N ASP A 168 14.76 -12.21 -1.93
CA ASP A 168 16.07 -12.12 -2.60
C ASP A 168 16.92 -13.33 -2.20
N SER A 169 16.98 -14.32 -3.10
CA SER A 169 17.62 -15.61 -2.83
C SER A 169 19.15 -15.57 -2.71
N ARG A 170 19.77 -14.40 -2.93
CA ARG A 170 21.20 -14.17 -2.58
C ARG A 170 21.45 -14.15 -1.07
N TYR A 171 20.40 -14.12 -0.25
CA TYR A 171 20.52 -14.06 1.20
C TYR A 171 19.78 -15.23 1.86
N SER A 172 20.29 -15.70 2.99
CA SER A 172 19.65 -16.75 3.79
C SER A 172 18.37 -16.27 4.47
N ILE A 173 17.49 -17.21 4.85
CA ILE A 173 16.32 -16.93 5.69
C ILE A 173 16.76 -16.34 7.04
N GLN A 174 17.85 -16.85 7.60
CA GLN A 174 18.40 -16.38 8.88
C GLN A 174 18.84 -14.92 8.81
N ASP A 175 19.40 -14.47 7.69
CA ASP A 175 19.83 -13.08 7.53
C ASP A 175 18.69 -12.14 7.18
N LYS A 176 17.71 -12.59 6.39
CA LYS A 176 16.61 -11.74 5.92
C LYS A 176 15.41 -11.71 6.86
N MET A 177 14.99 -12.85 7.41
CA MET A 177 13.72 -13.00 8.13
C MET A 177 13.87 -13.11 9.66
N LEU A 178 15.02 -13.52 10.19
CA LEU A 178 15.25 -13.62 11.64
C LEU A 178 15.90 -12.37 12.24
N SER A 179 15.47 -12.00 13.43
CA SER A 179 16.08 -10.96 14.26
C SER A 179 17.16 -11.55 15.16
N LYS A 180 18.38 -11.00 15.07
CA LYS A 180 19.55 -11.43 15.88
C LYS A 180 19.64 -10.67 17.23
N ASN A 181 18.71 -9.76 17.53
CA ASN A 181 18.84 -8.80 18.64
C ASN A 181 18.23 -9.28 19.97
N ASN A 182 17.58 -10.45 19.99
CA ASN A 182 16.87 -10.95 21.16
C ASN A 182 17.57 -12.19 21.75
N LYS A 183 17.43 -12.40 23.07
CA LYS A 183 17.92 -13.62 23.76
C LYS A 183 17.31 -14.92 23.19
N LEU A 184 16.17 -14.80 22.50
CA LEU A 184 15.47 -15.87 21.80
C LEU A 184 15.26 -15.46 20.33
N PRO A 185 15.31 -16.42 19.38
CA PRO A 185 15.05 -16.15 17.97
C PRO A 185 13.63 -15.61 17.77
N SER A 186 13.49 -14.61 16.91
CA SER A 186 12.20 -13.99 16.58
C SER A 186 12.16 -13.55 15.12
N VAL A 187 10.97 -13.53 14.51
CA VAL A 187 10.79 -13.07 13.13
C VAL A 187 10.86 -11.54 13.07
N LYS A 188 11.56 -10.97 12.08
CA LYS A 188 11.61 -9.52 11.88
C LYS A 188 10.21 -8.95 11.64
N ALA A 189 9.95 -7.76 12.17
CA ALA A 189 8.65 -7.11 12.14
C ALA A 189 8.05 -6.95 10.72
N ASN A 190 8.89 -6.77 9.70
CA ASN A 190 8.45 -6.64 8.31
C ASN A 190 8.10 -7.98 7.63
N TYR A 191 8.47 -9.12 8.22
CA TYR A 191 8.09 -10.46 7.75
C TYR A 191 7.03 -11.13 8.65
N LEU A 192 6.94 -10.74 9.91
CA LEU A 192 6.06 -11.33 10.91
C LEU A 192 4.60 -11.47 10.42
N PRO A 193 3.94 -10.48 9.79
CA PRO A 193 2.57 -10.65 9.30
C PRO A 193 2.40 -11.74 8.24
N TYR A 194 3.41 -11.97 7.40
CA TYR A 194 3.37 -13.02 6.37
C TYR A 194 3.61 -14.41 6.96
N ILE A 195 4.48 -14.50 7.98
CA ILE A 195 4.69 -15.76 8.70
C ILE A 195 3.47 -16.10 9.56
N GLN A 196 2.83 -15.11 10.20
CA GLN A 196 1.58 -15.32 10.93
C GLN A 196 0.44 -15.84 10.03
N ASP A 197 0.36 -15.36 8.79
CA ASP A 197 -0.62 -15.83 7.80
C ASP A 197 -0.48 -17.33 7.52
N VAL A 198 0.72 -17.79 7.19
CA VAL A 198 0.97 -19.22 6.92
C VAL A 198 0.95 -20.04 8.21
N ALA A 199 1.41 -19.50 9.33
CA ALA A 199 1.39 -20.18 10.63
C ALA A 199 -0.04 -20.52 11.08
N PHE A 200 -0.98 -19.57 10.99
CA PHE A 200 -2.39 -19.82 11.30
C PHE A 200 -2.96 -20.94 10.43
N GLN A 201 -2.67 -20.93 9.13
CA GLN A 201 -3.20 -21.92 8.20
C GLN A 201 -2.57 -23.31 8.40
N SER A 202 -1.25 -23.36 8.59
CA SER A 202 -0.52 -24.59 8.94
C SER A 202 -1.03 -25.17 10.26
N MET A 203 -1.35 -24.34 11.26
CA MET A 203 -1.95 -24.79 12.52
C MET A 203 -3.28 -25.50 12.28
N VAL A 204 -4.21 -24.90 11.53
CA VAL A 204 -5.51 -25.52 11.20
C VAL A 204 -5.32 -26.82 10.41
N CYS A 205 -4.38 -26.87 9.46
CA CYS A 205 -4.06 -28.10 8.73
C CYS A 205 -3.48 -29.20 9.64
N ARG A 206 -2.60 -28.86 10.59
CA ARG A 206 -2.03 -29.81 11.56
C ARG A 206 -3.10 -30.44 12.43
N MET A 207 -4.07 -29.65 12.88
CA MET A 207 -5.19 -30.14 13.68
C MET A 207 -6.01 -31.19 12.93
N LEU A 208 -6.30 -30.95 11.64
CA LEU A 208 -7.14 -31.83 10.85
C LEU A 208 -6.40 -33.08 10.35
N TYR A 209 -5.18 -32.93 9.83
CA TYR A 209 -4.53 -33.99 9.06
C TYR A 209 -3.46 -34.78 9.83
N SER A 210 -2.79 -34.19 10.82
CA SER A 210 -1.69 -34.88 11.51
C SER A 210 -2.17 -35.97 12.48
N GLN A 211 -3.39 -35.87 13.00
CA GLN A 211 -3.95 -36.86 13.94
C GLN A 211 -4.46 -38.13 13.25
N GLU A 212 -4.91 -38.05 12.00
CA GLU A 212 -5.64 -39.14 11.35
C GLU A 212 -4.79 -39.97 10.36
N HIS A 213 -3.68 -39.43 9.80
CA HIS A 213 -3.09 -40.01 8.57
C HIS A 213 -1.54 -40.06 8.49
N ASN A 214 -0.79 -39.86 9.58
CA ASN A 214 0.68 -39.75 9.53
C ASN A 214 1.18 -38.69 8.50
N VAL A 215 0.42 -37.60 8.34
CA VAL A 215 0.71 -36.53 7.39
C VAL A 215 1.58 -35.47 8.05
N HIS A 216 2.75 -35.23 7.47
CA HIS A 216 3.62 -34.11 7.83
C HIS A 216 3.14 -32.83 7.13
N ILE A 217 2.83 -31.81 7.92
CA ILE A 217 2.50 -30.47 7.40
C ILE A 217 3.77 -29.64 7.33
N SER A 218 4.12 -29.20 6.13
CA SER A 218 5.21 -28.25 5.90
C SER A 218 4.66 -26.91 5.39
N SER A 219 5.33 -25.83 5.75
CA SER A 219 4.86 -24.46 5.61
C SER A 219 5.78 -23.69 4.67
N TRP A 220 5.19 -23.05 3.67
CA TRP A 220 5.94 -22.43 2.59
C TRP A 220 5.41 -21.04 2.24
N LEU A 221 6.31 -20.15 1.86
CA LEU A 221 5.96 -18.91 1.16
C LEU A 221 6.38 -19.04 -0.30
N MET A 222 5.54 -18.55 -1.21
CA MET A 222 5.90 -18.34 -2.61
C MET A 222 5.96 -16.84 -2.90
N MET A 223 7.13 -16.34 -3.30
CA MET A 223 7.42 -14.90 -3.34
C MET A 223 8.19 -14.53 -4.62
N PRO A 224 8.04 -13.31 -5.16
CA PRO A 224 8.84 -12.83 -6.28
C PRO A 224 10.30 -12.62 -5.84
N ASP A 225 11.25 -13.17 -6.59
CA ASP A 225 12.66 -13.22 -6.24
C ASP A 225 13.49 -12.19 -7.03
N ARG A 226 14.02 -11.19 -6.33
CA ARG A 226 14.79 -10.08 -6.89
C ARG A 226 16.14 -10.48 -7.48
N SER A 227 16.66 -11.67 -7.17
CA SER A 227 17.87 -12.17 -7.83
C SER A 227 17.59 -12.90 -9.13
N LYS A 228 16.34 -13.23 -9.42
CA LYS A 228 15.95 -13.88 -10.68
C LYS A 228 15.63 -12.82 -11.73
N LYS A 229 15.85 -13.22 -12.99
CA LYS A 229 15.71 -12.36 -14.17
C LYS A 229 14.68 -12.99 -15.10
N MET A 230 13.80 -12.16 -15.64
CA MET A 230 12.81 -12.59 -16.62
C MET A 230 13.49 -13.01 -17.91
N LYS A 231 13.11 -14.17 -18.46
CA LYS A 231 13.80 -14.76 -19.62
C LYS A 231 13.22 -14.31 -20.97
N TYR A 232 12.04 -13.69 -20.98
CA TYR A 232 11.32 -13.29 -22.18
C TYR A 232 10.57 -11.97 -21.92
N ASN A 233 10.12 -11.32 -22.98
CA ASN A 233 9.24 -10.16 -22.84
C ASN A 233 7.81 -10.65 -22.58
N LEU A 234 7.23 -10.29 -21.45
CA LEU A 234 5.90 -10.74 -21.07
C LEU A 234 4.82 -10.21 -22.03
N LEU A 235 5.07 -9.05 -22.64
CA LEU A 235 4.17 -8.38 -23.58
C LEU A 235 4.17 -9.00 -24.99
N ASP A 236 5.22 -9.75 -25.33
CA ASP A 236 5.36 -10.37 -26.66
C ASP A 236 4.81 -11.82 -26.66
N ALA A 237 4.58 -12.38 -25.48
CA ALA A 237 4.08 -13.74 -25.33
C ALA A 237 2.56 -13.75 -25.52
N ASN A 238 2.08 -14.38 -26.60
CA ASN A 238 0.66 -14.71 -26.71
C ASN A 238 0.23 -15.59 -25.51
N ASP A 239 -1.05 -15.57 -25.13
CA ASP A 239 -1.56 -16.37 -23.98
C ASP A 239 -1.18 -17.86 -24.05
N GLY A 240 -0.98 -18.40 -25.26
CA GLY A 240 -0.47 -19.76 -25.49
C GLY A 240 1.05 -19.95 -25.26
N GLU A 241 1.86 -18.91 -25.41
CA GLU A 241 3.31 -18.94 -25.25
C GLU A 241 3.75 -18.84 -23.79
N ILE A 242 2.99 -18.15 -22.93
CA ILE A 242 3.26 -18.12 -21.48
C ILE A 242 3.13 -19.54 -20.89
N SER A 243 2.18 -20.34 -21.41
CA SER A 243 2.03 -21.76 -21.08
C SER A 243 3.20 -22.59 -21.63
N SER A 244 3.68 -22.34 -22.85
CA SER A 244 4.80 -23.10 -23.41
C SER A 244 6.15 -22.72 -22.78
N HIS A 245 6.35 -21.47 -22.36
CA HIS A 245 7.59 -21.03 -21.71
C HIS A 245 7.74 -21.53 -20.26
N ALA A 246 6.62 -21.75 -19.54
CA ALA A 246 6.62 -22.55 -18.31
C ALA A 246 6.92 -24.04 -18.57
N THR A 247 6.77 -24.50 -19.82
CA THR A 247 6.88 -25.91 -20.24
C THR A 247 8.16 -26.20 -21.06
N LEU A 248 9.05 -25.22 -21.29
CA LEU A 248 10.27 -25.39 -22.11
C LEU A 248 11.39 -26.25 -21.47
N CYS A 249 11.09 -26.98 -20.40
CA CYS A 249 11.91 -28.10 -19.93
C CYS A 249 11.30 -29.44 -20.40
N SER A 250 11.03 -29.57 -21.70
CA SER A 250 10.74 -30.84 -22.35
C SER A 250 11.18 -30.74 -23.82
N SER A 251 12.47 -30.91 -24.07
CA SER A 251 12.90 -31.32 -25.41
C SER A 251 12.39 -32.74 -25.64
N ASP A 252 11.62 -32.90 -26.72
CA ASP A 252 11.05 -34.13 -27.28
C ASP A 252 9.68 -34.58 -26.76
N GLY A 253 8.62 -34.27 -27.52
CA GLY A 253 7.38 -35.04 -27.54
C GLY A 253 6.09 -34.20 -27.63
N ASN A 254 5.20 -34.62 -28.53
CA ASN A 254 3.84 -34.09 -28.73
C ASN A 254 3.06 -33.84 -27.42
N PRO A 255 2.12 -32.86 -27.39
CA PRO A 255 1.22 -32.62 -26.26
C PRO A 255 0.12 -33.70 -26.24
N THR A 256 0.48 -34.88 -25.75
CA THR A 256 -0.44 -35.96 -25.43
C THR A 256 0.04 -36.63 -24.15
N ASP A 257 -0.30 -36.10 -22.97
CA ASP A 257 -0.64 -36.92 -21.80
C ASP A 257 -1.18 -36.08 -20.62
N ASP A 258 -2.17 -36.61 -19.90
CA ASP A 258 -2.67 -36.16 -18.57
C ASP A 258 -1.60 -36.36 -17.46
N ARG A 259 -0.30 -36.26 -17.80
CA ARG A 259 0.82 -36.61 -16.93
C ARG A 259 1.05 -35.53 -15.88
N ILE A 260 0.82 -35.89 -14.62
CA ILE A 260 1.16 -35.04 -13.47
C ILE A 260 2.70 -34.91 -13.36
N PRO A 261 3.27 -33.69 -13.39
CA PRO A 261 4.72 -33.48 -13.24
C PRO A 261 5.25 -33.99 -11.90
N THR A 262 6.49 -34.48 -11.91
CA THR A 262 7.20 -34.86 -10.68
C THR A 262 7.48 -33.63 -9.82
N LEU A 263 7.87 -33.87 -8.56
CA LEU A 263 8.26 -32.79 -7.66
C LEU A 263 9.47 -32.02 -8.22
N ASP A 264 10.49 -32.72 -8.70
CA ASP A 264 11.70 -32.13 -9.25
C ASP A 264 11.42 -31.30 -10.52
N GLU A 265 10.54 -31.80 -11.41
CA GLU A 265 10.11 -31.05 -12.60
C GLU A 265 9.43 -29.72 -12.22
N THR A 266 8.62 -29.72 -11.15
CA THR A 266 7.96 -28.49 -10.67
C THR A 266 8.94 -27.55 -10.00
N ILE A 267 9.87 -28.06 -9.19
CA ILE A 267 10.92 -27.23 -8.58
C ILE A 267 11.77 -26.59 -9.68
N GLN A 268 12.17 -27.34 -10.71
CA GLN A 268 12.92 -26.82 -11.84
C GLN A 268 12.15 -25.74 -12.60
N THR A 269 10.83 -25.90 -12.76
CA THR A 269 9.94 -24.90 -13.37
C THR A 269 9.92 -23.61 -12.55
N ILE A 270 9.75 -23.72 -11.21
CA ILE A 270 9.80 -22.58 -10.29
C ILE A 270 11.18 -21.91 -10.33
N ASP A 271 12.26 -22.68 -10.36
CA ASP A 271 13.63 -22.18 -10.40
C ASP A 271 13.95 -21.41 -11.68
N ASN A 272 13.34 -21.83 -12.80
CA ASN A 272 13.43 -21.15 -14.08
C ASN A 272 12.52 -19.92 -14.22
N SER A 273 11.65 -19.68 -13.24
CA SER A 273 10.69 -18.58 -13.18
C SER A 273 11.23 -17.39 -12.37
N VAL A 274 10.48 -16.28 -12.25
CA VAL A 274 10.84 -15.18 -11.32
C VAL A 274 10.35 -15.37 -9.87
N ALA A 275 9.69 -16.48 -9.56
CA ALA A 275 9.22 -16.81 -8.21
C ALA A 275 10.23 -17.69 -7.46
N ALA A 276 10.20 -17.63 -6.13
CA ALA A 276 10.92 -18.52 -5.24
C ALA A 276 9.95 -19.21 -4.27
N LEU A 277 10.16 -20.50 -4.05
CA LEU A 277 9.46 -21.31 -3.07
C LEU A 277 10.35 -21.46 -1.83
N ILE A 278 9.89 -20.96 -0.68
CA ILE A 278 10.70 -20.76 0.53
C ILE A 278 10.08 -21.57 1.66
N ASN A 279 10.79 -22.58 2.18
CA ASN A 279 10.35 -23.30 3.38
C ASN A 279 10.50 -22.37 4.59
N VAL A 280 9.43 -22.25 5.38
CA VAL A 280 9.39 -21.37 6.56
C VAL A 280 8.97 -22.11 7.82
N ASP A 281 9.15 -23.44 7.88
CA ASP A 281 8.74 -24.25 9.03
C ASP A 281 9.35 -23.78 10.34
N GLU A 282 10.66 -23.50 10.36
CA GLU A 282 11.34 -22.96 11.55
C GLU A 282 10.70 -21.65 12.02
N LEU A 283 10.33 -20.76 11.09
CA LEU A 283 9.71 -19.47 11.42
C LEU A 283 8.28 -19.64 11.92
N VAL A 284 7.53 -20.59 11.36
CA VAL A 284 6.19 -20.94 11.82
C VAL A 284 6.23 -21.49 13.24
N GLU A 285 7.18 -22.37 13.56
CA GLU A 285 7.37 -22.84 14.94
C GLU A 285 7.70 -21.70 15.90
N ILE A 286 8.60 -20.79 15.51
CA ILE A 286 8.89 -19.61 16.31
C ILE A 286 7.62 -18.79 16.57
N VAL A 287 6.81 -18.52 15.54
CA VAL A 287 5.61 -17.67 15.66
C VAL A 287 4.50 -18.32 16.46
N LEU A 288 4.26 -19.63 16.29
CA LEU A 288 3.23 -20.34 17.05
C LEU A 288 3.56 -20.43 18.54
N ASN A 289 4.85 -20.54 18.88
CA ASN A 289 5.32 -20.72 20.27
C ASN A 289 5.75 -19.41 20.96
N SER A 290 5.86 -18.30 20.22
CA SER A 290 6.21 -16.99 20.80
C SER A 290 4.98 -16.27 21.35
N GLU A 291 5.21 -15.42 22.35
CA GLU A 291 4.19 -14.49 22.85
C GLU A 291 3.65 -13.61 21.70
N ALA A 292 2.34 -13.58 21.56
CA ALA A 292 1.66 -12.76 20.57
C ALA A 292 1.60 -11.30 21.03
N SER A 293 2.07 -10.39 20.18
CA SER A 293 2.04 -8.95 20.46
C SER A 293 0.78 -8.31 19.91
N TYR A 294 -0.04 -7.76 20.80
CA TYR A 294 -1.21 -6.94 20.47
C TYR A 294 -1.50 -5.97 21.64
N PRO A 295 -2.29 -4.90 21.44
CA PRO A 295 -2.66 -4.02 22.54
C PRO A 295 -3.38 -4.78 23.67
N GLY A 296 -2.78 -4.79 24.87
CA GLY A 296 -3.29 -5.54 26.01
C GLY A 296 -2.84 -7.01 26.10
N SER A 297 -1.86 -7.44 25.29
CA SER A 297 -1.27 -8.78 25.40
C SER A 297 -0.63 -9.03 26.77
N ASN A 298 -0.68 -10.29 27.20
CA ASN A 298 -0.43 -10.75 28.57
C ASN A 298 0.39 -12.05 28.63
N GLY A 299 1.29 -12.31 27.68
CA GLY A 299 2.13 -13.52 27.68
C GLY A 299 1.62 -14.68 26.83
N ASP A 300 0.38 -14.64 26.33
CA ASP A 300 -0.21 -15.76 25.57
C ASP A 300 0.45 -15.94 24.19
N THR A 301 0.57 -17.21 23.78
CA THR A 301 1.05 -17.59 22.44
C THR A 301 0.00 -17.31 21.36
N LEU A 302 0.43 -17.25 20.09
CA LEU A 302 -0.49 -17.09 18.96
C LEU A 302 -1.57 -18.19 18.93
N GLN A 303 -1.18 -19.42 19.21
CA GLN A 303 -2.09 -20.56 19.22
C GLN A 303 -3.18 -20.40 20.30
N GLU A 304 -2.80 -20.07 21.53
CA GLU A 304 -3.73 -19.89 22.65
C GLU A 304 -4.75 -18.76 22.39
N ILE A 305 -4.30 -17.62 21.87
CA ILE A 305 -5.21 -16.50 21.60
C ILE A 305 -6.18 -16.78 20.46
N VAL A 306 -5.74 -17.52 19.43
CA VAL A 306 -6.61 -17.87 18.29
C VAL A 306 -7.76 -18.76 18.75
N TYR A 307 -7.48 -19.77 19.60
CA TYR A 307 -8.56 -20.59 20.18
C TYR A 307 -9.50 -19.76 21.05
N ARG A 308 -8.95 -18.92 21.92
CA ARG A 308 -9.75 -18.07 22.81
C ARG A 308 -10.66 -17.14 22.03
N TRP A 309 -10.15 -16.50 20.98
CA TRP A 309 -10.96 -15.65 20.13
C TRP A 309 -12.03 -16.45 19.37
N ALA A 310 -11.70 -17.65 18.87
CA ALA A 310 -12.66 -18.51 18.17
C ALA A 310 -13.81 -18.95 19.10
N GLU A 311 -13.52 -19.24 20.36
CA GLU A 311 -14.54 -19.52 21.39
C GLU A 311 -15.36 -18.27 21.69
N GLN A 312 -14.70 -17.14 21.99
CA GLN A 312 -15.34 -15.90 22.39
C GLN A 312 -16.33 -15.37 21.34
N VAL A 313 -15.96 -15.37 20.05
CA VAL A 313 -16.84 -14.88 18.97
C VAL A 313 -18.14 -15.69 18.83
N ASN A 314 -18.15 -16.92 19.35
CA ASN A 314 -19.30 -17.83 19.31
C ASN A 314 -20.12 -17.83 20.62
N THR A 315 -19.76 -17.00 21.61
CA THR A 315 -20.55 -16.86 22.83
C THR A 315 -21.82 -16.01 22.58
N PRO A 316 -22.97 -16.32 23.23
CA PRO A 316 -24.20 -15.51 23.09
C PRO A 316 -24.05 -14.05 23.53
N THR A 317 -23.06 -13.77 24.38
CA THR A 317 -22.76 -12.43 24.92
C THR A 317 -21.76 -11.64 24.09
N PHE A 318 -21.26 -12.22 22.98
CA PHE A 318 -20.26 -11.55 22.16
C PHE A 318 -20.87 -10.34 21.44
N GLY A 319 -20.35 -9.15 21.73
CA GLY A 319 -20.91 -7.90 21.22
C GLY A 319 -20.07 -6.68 21.59
N PRO A 320 -20.65 -5.45 21.52
CA PRO A 320 -19.91 -4.20 21.71
C PRO A 320 -19.11 -4.10 23.01
N GLN A 321 -19.50 -4.81 24.07
CA GLN A 321 -18.82 -4.81 25.38
C GLN A 321 -17.71 -5.86 25.49
N SER A 322 -17.53 -6.71 24.48
CA SER A 322 -16.48 -7.73 24.46
C SER A 322 -15.11 -7.12 24.12
N LEU A 323 -14.04 -7.85 24.45
CA LEU A 323 -12.65 -7.56 24.05
C LEU A 323 -12.18 -6.13 24.36
N SER A 324 -12.31 -5.71 25.62
CA SER A 324 -11.76 -4.42 26.08
C SER A 324 -10.25 -4.36 25.81
N THR A 325 -9.80 -3.23 25.28
CA THR A 325 -8.44 -3.03 24.80
C THR A 325 -7.96 -1.63 25.23
N PRO A 326 -6.74 -1.47 25.77
CA PRO A 326 -6.23 -0.15 26.15
C PRO A 326 -6.10 0.76 24.92
N ILE A 327 -6.43 2.05 25.05
CA ILE A 327 -6.14 3.05 24.02
C ILE A 327 -4.63 3.38 23.95
N GLY A 328 -4.16 3.90 22.82
CA GLY A 328 -2.76 4.34 22.68
C GLY A 328 -2.36 4.63 21.23
N MET A 329 -1.04 4.59 20.96
CA MET A 329 -0.49 4.95 19.65
C MET A 329 -1.05 4.13 18.47
N HIS A 330 -1.40 2.86 18.71
CA HIS A 330 -2.01 2.00 17.69
C HIS A 330 -3.38 2.50 17.22
N CYS A 331 -4.05 3.39 17.98
CA CYS A 331 -5.33 3.97 17.59
C CYS A 331 -5.18 5.00 16.45
N ALA A 332 -3.99 5.56 16.22
CA ALA A 332 -3.76 6.57 15.18
C ALA A 332 -4.13 6.06 13.77
N SER A 333 -4.00 4.76 13.52
CA SER A 333 -4.33 4.08 12.25
C SER A 333 -5.60 3.21 12.35
N CYS A 334 -6.51 3.52 13.26
CA CYS A 334 -7.73 2.74 13.45
C CYS A 334 -8.74 2.97 12.31
N GLU A 335 -9.03 1.93 11.54
CA GLU A 335 -9.95 1.98 10.41
C GLU A 335 -11.43 2.20 10.79
N TYR A 336 -11.76 2.07 12.07
CA TYR A 336 -13.09 2.34 12.62
C TYR A 336 -13.25 3.79 13.12
N ARG A 337 -12.35 4.68 12.71
CA ARG A 337 -12.44 6.12 12.94
C ARG A 337 -13.19 6.79 11.78
N LEU A 338 -14.43 7.18 12.03
CA LEU A 338 -15.25 7.90 11.06
C LEU A 338 -14.93 9.39 11.14
N LYS A 339 -14.58 9.98 9.98
CA LYS A 339 -14.34 11.42 9.83
C LYS A 339 -15.62 12.18 9.48
N ASP A 340 -16.54 11.52 8.79
CA ASP A 340 -17.86 12.06 8.43
C ASP A 340 -18.89 11.83 9.53
N ILE A 341 -20.00 12.56 9.46
CA ILE A 341 -21.15 12.35 10.35
C ILE A 341 -21.65 10.91 10.14
N PRO A 342 -21.73 10.09 11.20
CA PRO A 342 -22.20 8.71 11.06
C PRO A 342 -23.60 8.67 10.47
N VAL A 343 -23.85 7.73 9.55
CA VAL A 343 -25.20 7.41 9.09
C VAL A 343 -26.04 7.04 10.32
N ILE A 344 -27.32 7.45 10.34
CA ILE A 344 -28.24 7.17 11.46
C ILE A 344 -28.17 5.69 11.85
N GLY A 345 -27.89 5.41 13.13
CA GLY A 345 -27.77 4.04 13.66
C GLY A 345 -26.36 3.44 13.61
N THR A 346 -25.35 4.15 13.10
CA THR A 346 -23.95 3.71 13.07
C THR A 346 -23.08 4.47 14.09
N HIS A 347 -21.97 3.85 14.50
CA HIS A 347 -21.06 4.40 15.48
C HIS A 347 -19.61 4.31 15.02
N SER A 348 -18.81 5.33 15.32
CA SER A 348 -17.36 5.23 15.18
C SER A 348 -16.79 4.41 16.31
N GLY A 349 -16.35 3.18 16.01
CA GLY A 349 -15.72 2.28 16.98
C GLY A 349 -14.49 2.88 17.65
N PHE A 350 -13.74 3.73 16.93
CA PHE A 350 -12.64 4.50 17.51
C PHE A 350 -13.11 5.43 18.64
N HIS A 351 -14.10 6.30 18.38
CA HIS A 351 -14.57 7.25 19.39
C HIS A 351 -15.23 6.54 20.58
N ASN A 352 -15.89 5.41 20.35
CA ASN A 352 -16.40 4.54 21.42
C ASN A 352 -15.29 4.10 22.37
N CYS A 353 -14.18 3.57 21.86
CA CYS A 353 -13.05 3.19 22.71
C CYS A 353 -12.49 4.37 23.52
N TRP A 354 -12.37 5.55 22.90
CA TRP A 354 -11.84 6.73 23.59
C TRP A 354 -12.79 7.27 24.65
N HIS A 355 -14.10 7.26 24.40
CA HIS A 355 -15.11 7.61 25.41
C HIS A 355 -15.10 6.65 26.58
N GLU A 356 -15.10 5.34 26.32
CA GLU A 356 -15.02 4.31 27.36
C GLU A 356 -13.76 4.47 28.22
N ALA A 357 -12.63 4.82 27.62
CA ALA A 357 -11.35 4.96 28.32
C ALA A 357 -11.17 6.30 29.07
N THR A 358 -11.75 7.41 28.58
CA THR A 358 -11.47 8.77 29.10
C THR A 358 -12.66 9.41 29.81
N GLY A 359 -13.88 8.92 29.58
CA GLY A 359 -15.11 9.55 30.05
C GLY A 359 -15.50 10.83 29.30
N TYR A 360 -14.75 11.25 28.27
CA TYR A 360 -15.07 12.46 27.50
C TYR A 360 -16.32 12.27 26.66
N GLU A 361 -17.16 13.30 26.58
CA GLU A 361 -18.37 13.27 25.73
C GLU A 361 -18.01 13.03 24.25
N MET A 362 -18.87 12.27 23.56
CA MET A 362 -18.70 11.92 22.15
C MET A 362 -18.51 13.14 21.25
N GLU A 363 -19.29 14.19 21.51
CA GLU A 363 -19.25 15.41 20.72
C GLU A 363 -17.89 16.09 20.84
N ARG A 364 -17.33 16.16 22.06
CA ARG A 364 -15.98 16.70 22.30
C ARG A 364 -14.89 15.89 21.60
N LEU A 365 -15.00 14.56 21.60
CA LEU A 365 -13.99 13.69 20.97
C LEU A 365 -13.99 13.77 19.43
N ARG A 366 -15.15 14.01 18.80
CA ARG A 366 -15.26 14.31 17.35
C ARG A 366 -14.87 15.77 17.06
N SER A 367 -15.22 16.59 18.03
CA SER A 367 -15.01 18.00 18.31
C SER A 367 -13.61 18.59 18.20
N THR A 368 -12.60 17.78 18.49
CA THR A 368 -11.26 18.26 18.84
C THR A 368 -10.22 17.22 18.41
N PRO A 369 -9.04 17.63 17.88
CA PRO A 369 -8.01 16.66 17.55
C PRO A 369 -7.45 16.01 18.82
N LEU A 370 -7.18 14.73 18.74
CA LEU A 370 -6.66 13.93 19.84
C LEU A 370 -5.13 13.92 19.83
N ILE A 371 -4.50 13.52 20.93
CA ILE A 371 -3.04 13.36 21.01
C ILE A 371 -2.45 12.40 19.96
N VAL A 372 -3.25 11.47 19.44
CA VAL A 372 -2.87 10.58 18.34
C VAL A 372 -2.90 11.26 16.96
N ASP A 373 -3.37 12.50 16.87
CA ASP A 373 -3.34 13.34 15.67
C ASP A 373 -2.13 14.28 15.62
N LEU A 374 -1.32 14.31 16.69
CA LEU A 374 -0.12 15.13 16.74
C LEU A 374 0.85 14.71 15.62
N TYR A 375 1.35 15.68 14.87
CA TYR A 375 2.30 15.45 13.78
C TYR A 375 3.58 14.80 14.28
N GLY A 376 4.04 13.76 13.58
CA GLY A 376 5.25 13.03 13.96
C GLY A 376 5.19 12.41 15.37
N ASN A 377 3.98 12.06 15.84
CA ASN A 377 3.81 11.43 17.15
C ASN A 377 4.58 10.10 17.26
N THR A 378 4.85 9.73 18.51
CA THR A 378 5.52 8.48 18.83
C THR A 378 4.81 7.78 19.97
N LYS A 379 5.01 6.46 20.09
CA LYS A 379 4.50 5.69 21.24
C LYS A 379 4.92 6.32 22.57
N LYS A 380 6.16 6.82 22.67
CA LYS A 380 6.68 7.50 23.86
C LYS A 380 5.88 8.76 24.18
N LEU A 381 5.70 9.66 23.21
CA LEU A 381 4.96 10.91 23.41
C LEU A 381 3.51 10.66 23.83
N VAL A 382 2.78 9.81 23.08
CA VAL A 382 1.39 9.48 23.40
C VAL A 382 1.27 8.89 24.81
N THR A 383 2.18 7.99 25.18
CA THR A 383 2.20 7.41 26.55
C THR A 383 2.48 8.48 27.61
N THR A 384 3.40 9.41 27.34
CA THR A 384 3.71 10.53 28.26
C THR A 384 2.52 11.47 28.44
N PHE A 385 1.79 11.80 27.39
CA PHE A 385 0.58 12.63 27.49
C PHE A 385 -0.51 11.93 28.30
N MET A 386 -0.77 10.66 27.99
CA MET A 386 -1.76 9.86 28.70
C MET A 386 -1.41 9.68 30.19
N SER A 387 -0.12 9.53 30.54
CA SER A 387 0.29 9.44 31.96
C SER A 387 0.07 10.73 32.77
N LYS A 388 -0.27 11.83 32.10
CA LYS A 388 -0.63 13.12 32.70
C LYS A 388 -2.10 13.47 32.48
N ASP A 389 -2.92 12.47 32.11
CA ASP A 389 -4.35 12.61 31.81
C ASP A 389 -4.63 13.67 30.72
N LYS A 390 -3.79 13.67 29.68
CA LYS A 390 -3.94 14.53 28.49
C LYS A 390 -4.33 13.68 27.29
N TYR A 391 -5.43 14.03 26.64
CA TYR A 391 -6.02 13.25 25.54
C TYR A 391 -6.32 14.11 24.30
N LEU A 392 -6.45 15.43 24.45
CA LEU A 392 -6.68 16.38 23.36
C LEU A 392 -5.41 17.19 23.05
N LEU A 393 -5.26 17.64 21.81
CA LEU A 393 -4.13 18.53 21.45
C LEU A 393 -4.20 19.89 22.17
N SER A 394 -5.40 20.43 22.38
CA SER A 394 -5.57 21.72 23.06
C SER A 394 -5.18 21.70 24.55
N GLU A 395 -5.07 20.52 25.14
CA GLU A 395 -4.63 20.35 26.53
C GLU A 395 -3.11 20.39 26.70
N LEU A 396 -2.35 20.45 25.59
CA LEU A 396 -0.87 20.44 25.59
C LEU A 396 -0.31 21.87 25.69
N SER A 397 0.73 22.06 26.51
CA SER A 397 1.50 23.30 26.66
C SER A 397 2.90 23.22 26.03
N THR A 398 3.57 24.37 25.93
CA THR A 398 4.95 24.53 25.43
C THR A 398 5.97 23.62 26.11
N ASP A 399 5.80 23.35 27.42
CA ASP A 399 6.67 22.46 28.20
C ASP A 399 6.80 21.04 27.62
N PHE A 400 5.74 20.54 26.95
CA PHE A 400 5.78 19.23 26.32
C PHE A 400 6.71 19.16 25.09
N PHE A 401 7.11 20.31 24.56
CA PHE A 401 7.90 20.45 23.35
C PHE A 401 9.30 21.04 23.62
N GLU A 402 9.66 21.26 24.88
CA GLU A 402 10.92 21.91 25.27
C GLU A 402 11.11 23.29 24.61
N LEU A 403 10.00 24.03 24.46
CA LEU A 403 9.97 25.39 23.89
C LEU A 403 9.62 26.42 24.96
N ALA A 404 10.10 27.64 24.79
CA ALA A 404 9.63 28.80 25.54
C ALA A 404 8.24 29.24 25.03
N ASP A 405 7.61 30.17 25.75
CA ASP A 405 6.25 30.65 25.44
C ASP A 405 6.13 31.32 24.06
N ASP A 406 7.24 31.83 23.52
CA ASP A 406 7.33 32.40 22.17
C ASP A 406 7.63 31.36 21.07
N GLY A 407 7.67 30.07 21.40
CA GLY A 407 7.95 28.98 20.47
C GLY A 407 9.43 28.79 20.13
N THR A 408 10.32 29.52 20.81
CA THR A 408 11.77 29.35 20.64
C THR A 408 12.27 28.13 21.42
N PRO A 409 13.22 27.35 20.87
CA PRO A 409 13.78 26.21 21.60
C PRO A 409 14.54 26.65 22.86
N VAL A 410 14.24 26.01 24.00
CA VAL A 410 14.87 26.36 25.30
C VAL A 410 16.37 26.03 25.31
N LYS A 411 16.80 25.05 24.50
CA LYS A 411 18.20 24.67 24.33
C LYS A 411 18.84 25.49 23.21
N LYS A 412 19.92 26.23 23.51
CA LYS A 412 20.68 27.02 22.52
C LYS A 412 21.20 26.22 21.33
N ALA A 413 21.47 24.92 21.49
CA ALA A 413 21.89 24.05 20.38
C ALA A 413 20.78 23.84 19.33
N ASP A 414 19.53 24.02 19.72
CA ASP A 414 18.34 23.85 18.88
C ASP A 414 17.81 25.18 18.32
N MET A 415 18.45 26.32 18.64
CA MET A 415 18.20 27.66 18.06
C MET A 415 18.67 27.73 16.59
N GLY A 416 18.27 26.72 15.82
CA GLY A 416 18.80 26.38 14.52
C GLY A 416 18.14 27.12 13.36
N GLU A 417 18.80 26.95 12.22
CA GLU A 417 18.43 27.49 10.91
C GLU A 417 17.19 26.84 10.28
N SER A 418 16.72 25.73 10.85
CA SER A 418 15.57 24.96 10.38
C SER A 418 14.42 24.98 11.38
N ILE A 419 13.21 24.63 10.94
CA ILE A 419 12.04 24.40 11.77
C ILE A 419 12.15 22.99 12.37
N THR A 420 12.20 22.87 13.70
CA THR A 420 12.31 21.57 14.38
C THR A 420 10.96 20.85 14.44
N ASN A 421 10.98 19.52 14.64
CA ASN A 421 9.73 18.76 14.82
C ASN A 421 8.93 19.23 16.04
N HIS A 422 9.59 19.63 17.13
CA HIS A 422 8.93 20.19 18.31
C HIS A 422 8.21 21.51 17.97
N GLN A 423 8.83 22.37 17.17
CA GLN A 423 8.17 23.59 16.68
C GLN A 423 6.97 23.27 15.78
N ARG A 424 7.09 22.30 14.86
CA ARG A 424 5.96 21.86 14.01
C ARG A 424 4.77 21.35 14.81
N GLN A 425 5.05 20.57 15.86
CA GLN A 425 4.06 20.06 16.80
C GLN A 425 3.41 21.18 17.61
N TRP A 426 4.21 22.14 18.07
CA TRP A 426 3.71 23.30 18.79
C TRP A 426 2.82 24.19 17.90
N TYR A 427 3.23 24.51 16.67
CA TYR A 427 2.38 25.26 15.74
C TYR A 427 1.03 24.58 15.52
N GLN A 428 1.00 23.25 15.39
CA GLN A 428 -0.26 22.50 15.28
C GLN A 428 -1.14 22.68 16.52
N VAL A 429 -0.55 22.59 17.72
CA VAL A 429 -1.26 22.76 19.00
C VAL A 429 -1.80 24.18 19.15
N GLU A 430 -0.99 25.20 18.85
CA GLU A 430 -1.43 26.61 18.94
C GLU A 430 -2.53 26.93 17.93
N THR A 431 -2.41 26.45 16.69
CA THR A 431 -3.49 26.55 15.71
C THR A 431 -4.76 25.86 16.22
N THR A 432 -4.64 24.70 16.87
CA THR A 432 -5.80 24.01 17.46
C THR A 432 -6.44 24.83 18.58
N LYS A 433 -5.65 25.41 19.50
CA LYS A 433 -6.17 26.23 20.61
C LYS A 433 -6.88 27.48 20.11
N ARG A 434 -6.29 28.20 19.14
CA ARG A 434 -6.89 29.38 18.51
C ARG A 434 -8.24 29.06 17.87
N LEU A 435 -8.33 27.94 17.16
CA LEU A 435 -9.59 27.49 16.55
C LEU A 435 -10.66 27.08 17.59
N GLU A 436 -10.26 26.68 18.80
CA GLU A 436 -11.20 26.40 19.90
C GLU A 436 -11.63 27.68 20.64
N SER A 437 -10.72 28.64 20.84
CA SER A 437 -11.00 29.88 21.57
C SER A 437 -11.93 30.84 20.82
N ASP A 438 -11.79 30.91 19.49
CA ASP A 438 -12.43 31.97 18.70
C ASP A 438 -13.90 31.65 18.34
N SER A 439 -14.40 30.46 18.73
CA SER A 439 -15.75 29.88 18.60
C SER A 439 -15.69 28.54 17.83
N PRO A 440 -16.40 27.49 18.27
CA PRO A 440 -16.50 26.21 17.52
C PRO A 440 -16.94 26.37 16.06
N ALA A 441 -17.59 27.49 15.72
CA ALA A 441 -17.98 27.84 14.35
C ALA A 441 -16.78 28.13 13.42
N LEU A 442 -15.62 28.55 13.95
CA LEU A 442 -14.42 28.85 13.15
C LEU A 442 -13.65 27.60 12.74
N ARG A 443 -13.71 26.53 13.52
CA ARG A 443 -13.06 25.25 13.23
C ARG A 443 -13.59 24.61 11.94
N ASN A 444 -14.85 24.87 11.64
CA ASN A 444 -15.52 24.51 10.39
C ASN A 444 -15.74 25.70 9.48
N ASN A 445 -15.17 26.89 9.79
CA ASN A 445 -15.34 28.05 8.92
C ASN A 445 -14.54 27.83 7.64
N PRO A 446 -15.23 27.63 6.51
CA PRO A 446 -14.58 27.35 5.24
C PRO A 446 -13.74 28.52 4.71
N THR A 447 -13.94 29.74 5.25
CA THR A 447 -13.17 30.94 4.89
C THR A 447 -11.89 31.11 5.72
N PHE A 448 -11.61 30.26 6.72
CA PHE A 448 -10.34 30.29 7.43
C PHE A 448 -9.19 29.94 6.48
N ARG A 449 -8.06 30.65 6.59
CA ARG A 449 -6.88 30.43 5.75
C ARG A 449 -5.72 29.89 6.59
N PRO A 450 -4.99 28.86 6.10
CA PRO A 450 -3.88 28.27 6.84
C PRO A 450 -2.82 29.31 7.21
N SER A 451 -2.29 29.25 8.44
CA SER A 451 -1.08 30.01 8.76
C SER A 451 0.14 29.28 8.19
N CYS A 452 1.14 30.04 7.75
CA CYS A 452 2.41 29.48 7.27
C CYS A 452 3.60 30.19 7.90
N MET A 453 4.74 29.49 7.96
CA MET A 453 6.00 30.00 8.46
C MET A 453 7.15 29.57 7.57
N ILE A 454 8.09 30.49 7.35
CA ILE A 454 9.30 30.23 6.56
C ILE A 454 10.54 30.74 7.30
N LYS A 455 11.63 29.96 7.29
CA LYS A 455 12.93 30.36 7.85
C LYS A 455 13.65 31.28 6.86
N LYS A 456 13.24 32.55 6.84
CA LYS A 456 13.63 33.57 5.85
C LYS A 456 15.12 33.59 5.55
N ASN A 457 15.97 33.82 6.56
CA ASN A 457 17.42 34.01 6.36
C ASN A 457 18.09 32.88 5.58
N ARG A 458 17.75 31.61 5.87
CA ARG A 458 18.35 30.48 5.13
C ARG A 458 17.65 30.17 3.83
N MET A 459 16.33 30.26 3.78
CA MET A 459 15.62 30.03 2.52
C MET A 459 16.03 31.06 1.46
N ASP A 460 16.10 32.35 1.81
CA ASP A 460 16.54 33.43 0.92
C ASP A 460 17.96 33.20 0.38
N GLN A 461 18.90 32.83 1.24
CA GLN A 461 20.28 32.53 0.81
C GLN A 461 20.36 31.33 -0.13
N ILE A 462 19.56 30.28 0.12
CA ILE A 462 19.50 29.11 -0.76
C ILE A 462 18.91 29.51 -2.11
N MET A 463 17.79 30.22 -2.11
CA MET A 463 17.07 30.61 -3.34
C MET A 463 17.87 31.57 -4.20
N LYS A 464 18.65 32.47 -3.60
CA LYS A 464 19.60 33.36 -4.31
C LYS A 464 20.74 32.61 -4.99
N SER A 465 21.03 31.37 -4.60
CA SER A 465 22.06 30.57 -5.28
C SER A 465 21.55 29.93 -6.59
N TRP A 466 20.24 29.91 -6.80
CA TRP A 466 19.63 29.34 -8.00
C TRP A 466 19.82 30.26 -9.21
N LYS A 467 20.08 29.65 -10.35
CA LYS A 467 20.29 30.30 -11.64
C LYS A 467 19.09 30.02 -12.54
N TYR A 468 18.48 31.10 -13.03
CA TYR A 468 17.43 31.03 -14.04
C TYR A 468 18.00 30.65 -15.42
N PRO A 469 17.23 29.96 -16.28
CA PRO A 469 15.88 29.41 -16.01
C PRO A 469 15.85 28.31 -14.94
N LEU A 470 14.75 28.20 -14.19
CA LEU A 470 14.55 27.11 -13.21
C LEU A 470 13.75 25.98 -13.87
N HIS A 471 14.32 24.77 -13.89
CA HIS A 471 13.74 23.60 -14.53
C HIS A 471 13.16 22.64 -13.50
N PHE A 472 11.86 22.35 -13.56
CA PHE A 472 11.19 21.44 -12.65
C PHE A 472 10.86 20.16 -13.39
N ILE A 473 11.29 19.02 -12.86
CA ILE A 473 11.07 17.72 -13.49
C ILE A 473 10.47 16.71 -12.52
N ASP A 474 9.60 15.87 -13.05
CA ASP A 474 8.92 14.79 -12.33
C ASP A 474 8.87 13.54 -13.21
N PHE A 475 9.16 12.37 -12.64
CA PHE A 475 9.19 11.09 -13.36
C PHE A 475 8.07 10.18 -12.88
N GLU A 476 7.31 9.65 -13.84
CA GLU A 476 6.41 8.54 -13.59
C GLU A 476 7.14 7.21 -13.82
N THR A 477 7.04 6.35 -12.80
CA THR A 477 7.81 5.10 -12.73
C THR A 477 6.94 3.93 -12.32
N ILE A 478 7.38 2.73 -12.66
CA ILE A 478 6.74 1.49 -12.24
C ILE A 478 7.75 0.46 -11.78
N ALA A 479 7.36 -0.34 -10.79
CA ALA A 479 8.13 -1.45 -10.24
C ALA A 479 7.23 -2.70 -10.18
N PRO A 480 7.00 -3.37 -11.31
CA PRO A 480 6.00 -4.43 -11.40
C PRO A 480 6.44 -5.69 -10.62
N VAL A 481 5.49 -6.40 -10.02
CA VAL A 481 5.76 -7.65 -9.29
C VAL A 481 6.25 -8.75 -10.23
N ILE A 482 5.69 -8.81 -11.43
CA ILE A 482 6.15 -9.65 -12.55
C ILE A 482 6.82 -8.71 -13.57
N PRO A 483 8.11 -8.89 -13.89
CA PRO A 483 8.78 -8.03 -14.85
C PRO A 483 8.13 -8.07 -16.25
N LEU A 484 8.07 -6.93 -16.93
CA LEU A 484 7.46 -6.81 -18.26
C LEU A 484 8.43 -7.15 -19.39
N TYR A 485 9.72 -6.87 -19.21
CA TYR A 485 10.74 -7.05 -20.23
C TYR A 485 11.76 -8.12 -19.81
N SER A 486 12.35 -8.76 -20.81
CA SER A 486 13.47 -9.68 -20.62
C SER A 486 14.63 -9.02 -19.87
N ASN A 487 15.39 -9.81 -19.10
CA ASN A 487 16.49 -9.36 -18.25
C ASN A 487 16.13 -8.38 -17.12
N MET A 488 14.85 -8.13 -16.87
CA MET A 488 14.41 -7.42 -15.67
C MET A 488 14.16 -8.37 -14.49
N SER A 489 14.35 -7.86 -13.27
CA SER A 489 14.02 -8.55 -12.03
C SER A 489 12.72 -8.02 -11.42
N PRO A 490 12.01 -8.82 -10.59
CA PRO A 490 10.83 -8.34 -9.88
C PRO A 490 11.10 -7.05 -9.11
N TYR A 491 10.18 -6.08 -9.18
CA TYR A 491 10.32 -4.76 -8.58
C TYR A 491 11.51 -3.92 -9.07
N GLU A 492 12.10 -4.26 -10.22
CA GLU A 492 13.04 -3.39 -10.90
C GLU A 492 12.29 -2.15 -11.42
N ILE A 493 12.74 -0.97 -11.00
CA ILE A 493 12.10 0.31 -11.33
C ILE A 493 12.55 0.74 -12.72
N PHE A 494 11.61 1.20 -13.54
CA PHE A 494 11.90 1.98 -14.73
C PHE A 494 10.93 3.16 -14.86
N ALA A 495 11.38 4.21 -15.53
CA ALA A 495 10.55 5.37 -15.87
C ALA A 495 9.91 5.18 -17.24
N PHE A 496 8.63 5.56 -17.35
CA PHE A 496 7.88 5.50 -18.61
C PHE A 496 7.35 6.87 -19.04
N GLN A 497 7.38 7.88 -18.16
CA GLN A 497 6.90 9.22 -18.46
C GLN A 497 7.63 10.28 -17.63
N PHE A 498 7.75 11.49 -18.18
CA PHE A 498 8.14 12.67 -17.41
C PHE A 498 7.40 13.92 -17.89
N SER A 499 7.30 14.92 -17.02
CA SER A 499 6.88 16.29 -17.33
C SER A 499 8.00 17.27 -16.98
N HIS A 500 8.05 18.42 -17.65
CA HIS A 500 9.08 19.43 -17.44
C HIS A 500 8.55 20.86 -17.61
N HIS A 501 8.55 21.63 -16.51
CA HIS A 501 8.25 23.07 -16.52
C HIS A 501 9.49 23.92 -16.39
N ILE A 502 9.42 25.09 -16.99
CA ILE A 502 10.42 26.15 -16.86
C ILE A 502 9.76 27.36 -16.20
N LEU A 503 10.39 27.86 -15.12
CA LEU A 503 10.17 29.21 -14.64
C LEU A 503 11.32 30.08 -15.18
N HIS A 504 10.99 30.96 -16.13
CA HIS A 504 11.99 31.66 -16.94
C HIS A 504 12.78 32.71 -16.15
N ASP A 505 12.11 33.43 -15.27
CA ASP A 505 12.67 34.53 -14.50
C ASP A 505 11.83 34.83 -13.24
N ALA A 506 12.23 35.85 -12.49
CA ALA A 506 11.53 36.32 -11.31
C ALA A 506 10.16 36.97 -11.59
N SER A 507 9.79 37.21 -12.86
CA SER A 507 8.48 37.77 -13.24
C SER A 507 7.35 36.75 -13.21
N SER A 508 7.60 35.52 -12.73
CA SER A 508 6.62 34.45 -12.64
C SER A 508 6.11 33.91 -13.99
N THR A 509 6.92 34.02 -15.05
CA THR A 509 6.60 33.45 -16.37
C THR A 509 6.88 31.94 -16.39
N VAL A 510 5.81 31.13 -16.44
CA VAL A 510 5.84 29.66 -16.38
C VAL A 510 5.51 29.06 -17.75
N GLU A 511 6.28 28.05 -18.17
CA GLU A 511 6.06 27.29 -19.40
C GLU A 511 6.08 25.78 -19.12
N HIS A 512 5.10 25.03 -19.63
CA HIS A 512 5.23 23.56 -19.75
C HIS A 512 6.06 23.24 -21.00
N ALA A 513 7.38 23.15 -20.82
CA ALA A 513 8.34 23.17 -21.92
C ALA A 513 8.36 21.86 -22.73
N SER A 514 8.30 20.71 -22.05
CA SER A 514 8.38 19.39 -22.70
C SER A 514 7.77 18.29 -21.84
N GLU A 515 7.33 17.20 -22.46
CA GLU A 515 6.82 15.99 -21.82
C GLU A 515 7.25 14.75 -22.60
N PHE A 516 7.20 13.58 -21.96
CA PHE A 516 7.44 12.28 -22.58
C PHE A 516 6.50 11.24 -21.99
N LEU A 517 5.94 10.37 -22.85
CA LEU A 517 5.17 9.20 -22.45
C LEU A 517 5.52 8.04 -23.39
N HIS A 518 6.02 6.94 -22.85
CA HIS A 518 6.36 5.76 -23.63
C HIS A 518 5.11 4.97 -24.01
N ILE A 519 4.78 4.93 -25.30
CA ILE A 519 3.64 4.17 -25.83
C ILE A 519 4.05 3.08 -26.83
N GLU A 520 5.33 3.05 -27.24
CA GLU A 520 5.87 2.15 -28.26
C GLU A 520 6.18 0.75 -27.71
N GLU A 521 6.43 -0.22 -28.59
CA GLU A 521 6.87 -1.56 -28.20
C GLU A 521 8.29 -1.56 -27.60
N GLY A 522 8.56 -2.54 -26.74
CA GLY A 522 9.85 -2.68 -26.07
C GLY A 522 10.05 -1.80 -24.82
N SER A 523 11.25 -1.87 -24.27
CA SER A 523 11.67 -1.17 -23.04
C SER A 523 11.67 0.36 -23.23
N PRO A 524 11.15 1.15 -22.27
CA PRO A 524 11.19 2.61 -22.34
C PRO A 524 12.57 3.21 -22.06
N ASN A 525 13.53 2.41 -21.60
CA ASN A 525 14.76 2.91 -20.97
C ASN A 525 15.55 3.89 -21.86
N VAL A 526 15.93 3.46 -23.07
CA VAL A 526 16.75 4.28 -23.97
C VAL A 526 15.96 5.46 -24.54
N SER A 527 14.68 5.26 -24.92
CA SER A 527 13.84 6.32 -25.48
C SER A 527 13.59 7.43 -24.45
N PHE A 528 13.35 7.05 -23.19
CA PHE A 528 13.22 7.96 -22.06
C PHE A 528 14.48 8.78 -21.84
N LEU A 529 15.66 8.14 -21.75
CA LEU A 529 16.94 8.84 -21.52
C LEU A 529 17.25 9.86 -22.62
N ARG A 530 16.99 9.51 -23.89
CA ARG A 530 17.16 10.45 -25.02
C ARG A 530 16.17 11.61 -24.97
N ALA A 531 14.93 11.35 -24.59
CA ALA A 531 13.92 12.40 -24.43
C ALA A 531 14.30 13.36 -23.29
N LEU A 532 14.75 12.81 -22.16
CA LEU A 532 15.25 13.59 -21.02
C LEU A 532 16.46 14.45 -21.42
N HIS A 533 17.44 13.88 -22.11
CA HIS A 533 18.60 14.61 -22.60
C HIS A 533 18.19 15.82 -23.47
N ARG A 534 17.25 15.63 -24.40
CA ARG A 534 16.72 16.73 -25.22
C ARG A 534 15.97 17.79 -24.41
N ALA A 535 15.26 17.39 -23.37
CA ALA A 535 14.44 18.28 -22.55
C ALA A 535 15.29 19.25 -21.70
N ILE A 536 16.33 18.73 -21.03
CA ILE A 536 17.06 19.47 -19.99
C ILE A 536 18.58 19.59 -20.22
N CYS A 537 19.22 18.67 -20.93
CA CYS A 537 20.68 18.67 -21.09
C CYS A 537 21.12 19.42 -22.36
N HIS A 538 20.48 19.14 -23.49
CA HIS A 538 20.88 19.65 -24.80
C HIS A 538 20.91 21.18 -24.89
N LYS A 539 20.05 21.87 -24.12
CA LYS A 539 19.97 23.33 -24.14
C LYS A 539 21.19 23.99 -23.47
N ASN A 540 21.80 23.34 -22.49
CA ASN A 540 22.93 23.82 -21.69
C ASN A 540 22.83 25.33 -21.35
N ASP A 541 21.66 25.77 -20.91
CA ASP A 541 21.35 27.16 -20.58
C ASP A 541 21.89 27.59 -19.20
N GLY A 542 22.50 26.66 -18.46
CA GLY A 542 23.05 26.89 -17.12
C GLY A 542 21.99 27.02 -16.03
N GLY A 543 20.73 26.69 -16.35
CA GLY A 543 19.60 26.71 -15.43
C GLY A 543 19.72 25.70 -14.28
N THR A 544 19.01 25.98 -13.19
CA THR A 544 18.97 25.08 -12.03
C THR A 544 17.88 24.04 -12.20
N VAL A 545 18.20 22.76 -12.01
CA VAL A 545 17.24 21.66 -12.13
C VAL A 545 16.73 21.25 -10.75
N PHE A 546 15.41 21.11 -10.65
CA PHE A 546 14.66 20.79 -9.45
C PHE A 546 13.93 19.47 -9.62
N GLN A 547 13.88 18.73 -8.52
CA GLN A 547 13.03 17.55 -8.33
C GLN A 547 12.27 17.75 -7.02
N TRP A 548 11.12 17.11 -6.84
CA TRP A 548 10.45 17.20 -5.56
C TRP A 548 11.20 16.42 -4.48
N SER A 549 11.66 15.21 -4.80
CA SER A 549 12.40 14.34 -3.88
C SER A 549 13.55 13.65 -4.61
N PRO A 550 14.47 12.92 -3.95
CA PRO A 550 15.59 12.26 -4.65
C PRO A 550 15.21 11.12 -5.61
N HIS A 551 13.91 10.90 -5.86
CA HIS A 551 13.42 9.78 -6.66
C HIS A 551 13.93 9.87 -8.10
N GLU A 552 13.73 11.01 -8.76
CA GLU A 552 14.11 11.27 -10.16
C GLU A 552 15.61 11.03 -10.35
N HIS A 553 16.44 11.58 -9.46
CA HIS A 553 17.88 11.36 -9.45
C HIS A 553 18.26 9.88 -9.32
N ASN A 554 17.63 9.14 -8.40
CA ASN A 554 17.95 7.73 -8.18
C ASN A 554 17.53 6.85 -9.37
N VAL A 555 16.38 7.16 -9.98
CA VAL A 555 15.87 6.47 -11.16
C VAL A 555 16.80 6.70 -12.35
N LEU A 556 17.17 7.95 -12.63
CA LEU A 556 18.13 8.29 -13.69
C LEU A 556 19.46 7.56 -13.50
N LYS A 557 19.99 7.56 -12.26
CA LYS A 557 21.21 6.82 -11.93
C LYS A 557 21.09 5.32 -12.19
N GLY A 558 19.96 4.72 -11.81
CA GLY A 558 19.69 3.30 -12.06
C GLY A 558 19.65 2.98 -13.55
N MET A 559 18.91 3.78 -14.33
CA MET A 559 18.75 3.63 -15.78
C MET A 559 20.08 3.77 -16.53
N LEU A 560 20.90 4.78 -16.21
CA LEU A 560 22.22 4.97 -16.83
C LEU A 560 23.22 3.87 -16.49
N SER A 561 23.05 3.17 -15.37
CA SER A 561 23.94 2.08 -14.95
C SER A 561 23.63 0.75 -15.67
N THR A 562 22.61 0.71 -16.54
CA THR A 562 22.24 -0.50 -17.28
C THR A 562 23.15 -0.73 -18.49
N PRO A 563 23.48 -1.99 -18.85
CA PRO A 563 24.22 -2.28 -20.07
C PRO A 563 23.54 -1.72 -21.33
N GLU A 564 22.19 -1.78 -21.36
CA GLU A 564 21.38 -1.24 -22.47
C GLU A 564 21.65 0.26 -22.71
N ALA A 565 21.73 1.06 -21.63
CA ALA A 565 22.02 2.48 -21.74
C ALA A 565 23.47 2.75 -22.19
N MET A 566 24.44 2.00 -21.67
CA MET A 566 25.85 2.13 -22.03
C MET A 566 26.11 1.81 -23.51
N ASP A 567 25.42 0.81 -24.05
CA ASP A 567 25.60 0.37 -25.43
C ASP A 567 24.83 1.22 -26.45
N SER A 568 23.70 1.82 -26.04
CA SER A 568 22.76 2.48 -26.97
C SER A 568 22.87 4.01 -27.00
N LEU A 569 23.35 4.65 -25.94
CA LEU A 569 23.52 6.10 -25.91
C LEU A 569 24.81 6.53 -26.62
N SER A 570 24.78 7.69 -27.27
CA SER A 570 26.02 8.32 -27.75
C SER A 570 26.87 8.79 -26.57
N ALA A 571 28.19 8.92 -26.80
CA ALA A 571 29.12 9.40 -25.77
C ALA A 571 28.73 10.77 -25.19
N GLN A 572 28.15 11.65 -26.02
CA GLN A 572 27.68 12.97 -25.59
C GLN A 572 26.43 12.85 -24.72
N GLU A 573 25.41 12.10 -25.14
CA GLU A 573 24.18 11.89 -24.37
C GLU A 573 24.49 11.32 -22.99
N TYR A 574 25.35 10.29 -22.93
CA TYR A 574 25.77 9.67 -21.68
C TYR A 574 26.53 10.65 -20.78
N SER A 575 27.47 11.42 -21.36
CA SER A 575 28.26 12.41 -20.62
C SER A 575 27.36 13.49 -20.01
N ASP A 576 26.45 14.07 -20.77
CA ASP A 576 25.60 15.16 -20.31
C ASP A 576 24.63 14.73 -19.20
N LEU A 577 24.04 13.54 -19.34
CA LEU A 577 23.17 12.96 -18.31
C LEU A 577 23.97 12.59 -17.05
N SER A 578 25.22 12.16 -17.20
CA SER A 578 26.12 11.91 -16.08
C SER A 578 26.48 13.21 -15.35
N THR A 579 26.78 14.29 -16.10
CA THR A 579 27.05 15.61 -15.51
C THR A 579 25.83 16.17 -14.76
N LEU A 580 24.61 15.93 -15.26
CA LEU A 580 23.39 16.28 -14.53
C LEU A 580 23.30 15.56 -13.17
N LEU A 581 23.64 14.26 -13.12
CA LEU A 581 23.70 13.52 -11.86
C LEU A 581 24.80 14.05 -10.93
N GLU A 582 25.98 14.37 -11.46
CA GLU A 582 27.11 14.89 -10.68
C GLU A 582 26.82 16.27 -10.07
N ASN A 583 26.21 17.17 -10.86
CA ASN A 583 25.79 18.50 -10.40
C ASN A 583 24.65 18.40 -9.37
N GLY A 584 23.81 17.36 -9.50
CA GLY A 584 22.66 17.13 -8.65
C GLY A 584 21.46 18.02 -9.00
N MET A 585 20.28 17.55 -8.62
CA MET A 585 19.03 18.28 -8.73
C MET A 585 18.62 18.79 -7.35
N VAL A 586 18.11 20.01 -7.26
CA VAL A 586 17.64 20.62 -6.01
C VAL A 586 16.42 19.87 -5.50
N ASP A 587 16.49 19.37 -4.26
CA ASP A 587 15.42 18.63 -3.57
C ASP A 587 14.49 19.59 -2.81
N LEU A 588 13.33 19.87 -3.40
CA LEU A 588 12.35 20.81 -2.84
C LEU A 588 11.65 20.27 -1.58
N CYS A 589 11.40 18.97 -1.48
CA CYS A 589 10.81 18.33 -0.30
C CYS A 589 11.72 18.51 0.93
N LYS A 590 13.03 18.36 0.75
CA LYS A 590 14.02 18.63 1.81
C LYS A 590 14.02 20.09 2.25
N LEU A 591 13.89 21.03 1.32
CA LEU A 591 13.78 22.45 1.66
C LEU A 591 12.48 22.76 2.40
N ALA A 592 11.36 22.21 1.92
CA ALA A 592 10.06 22.32 2.59
C ALA A 592 10.12 21.77 4.03
N HIS A 593 10.67 20.56 4.19
CA HIS A 593 10.82 19.91 5.49
C HIS A 593 11.74 20.67 6.46
N LYS A 594 12.76 21.38 5.96
CA LYS A 594 13.67 22.12 6.83
C LYS A 594 13.21 23.53 7.12
N TYR A 595 12.63 24.23 6.15
CA TYR A 595 12.52 25.69 6.21
C TYR A 595 11.09 26.21 6.06
N TYR A 596 10.11 25.37 5.76
CA TYR A 596 8.73 25.79 5.55
C TYR A 596 7.73 24.97 6.38
N TYR A 597 6.71 25.64 6.88
CA TYR A 597 5.57 25.05 7.57
C TYR A 597 4.30 25.73 7.08
N VAL A 598 3.25 24.94 6.89
CA VAL A 598 1.91 25.44 6.66
C VAL A 598 0.91 24.56 7.39
N ASP A 599 -0.07 25.19 8.03
CA ASP A 599 -1.19 24.49 8.66
C ASP A 599 -1.91 23.60 7.65
N GLN A 600 -2.63 22.59 8.15
CA GLN A 600 -3.39 21.63 7.33
C GLN A 600 -2.55 20.73 6.39
N SER A 601 -1.22 20.86 6.36
CA SER A 601 -0.31 19.94 5.65
C SER A 601 -0.25 18.52 6.24
N GLY A 602 -0.92 18.27 7.36
CA GLY A 602 -0.87 16.98 8.06
C GLY A 602 0.52 16.64 8.62
N GLY A 603 1.40 17.65 8.77
CA GLY A 603 2.78 17.47 9.20
C GLY A 603 3.68 16.85 8.13
N SER A 604 3.16 16.68 6.92
CA SER A 604 3.89 16.12 5.77
C SER A 604 4.59 17.22 4.99
N SER A 605 5.69 16.86 4.34
CA SER A 605 6.35 17.68 3.32
C SER A 605 6.21 17.07 1.92
N SER A 606 5.28 16.14 1.71
CA SER A 606 4.93 15.65 0.37
C SER A 606 4.18 16.72 -0.42
N ILE A 607 4.39 16.75 -1.74
CA ILE A 607 3.82 17.76 -2.64
C ILE A 607 2.30 17.82 -2.52
N LYS A 608 1.63 16.66 -2.56
CA LYS A 608 0.17 16.52 -2.45
C LYS A 608 -0.39 17.06 -1.14
N ARG A 609 0.37 16.99 -0.05
CA ARG A 609 -0.06 17.50 1.26
C ARG A 609 0.25 18.98 1.44
N LEU A 610 1.25 19.50 0.74
CA LEU A 610 1.65 20.90 0.83
C LEU A 610 0.93 21.82 -0.16
N LEU A 611 0.63 21.33 -1.37
CA LEU A 611 0.15 22.16 -2.47
C LEU A 611 -1.10 22.96 -2.09
N ARG A 612 -2.22 22.29 -1.80
CA ARG A 612 -3.48 22.95 -1.42
C ARG A 612 -3.29 23.98 -0.29
N PRO A 613 -2.73 23.63 0.89
CA PRO A 613 -2.60 24.61 1.97
C PRO A 613 -1.63 25.74 1.65
N THR A 614 -0.58 25.52 0.85
CA THR A 614 0.33 26.58 0.40
C THR A 614 -0.36 27.56 -0.54
N LEU A 615 -1.14 27.06 -1.52
CA LEU A 615 -1.97 27.89 -2.39
C LEU A 615 -2.93 28.74 -1.56
N ASP A 616 -3.65 28.11 -0.61
CA ASP A 616 -4.67 28.79 0.18
C ASP A 616 -4.08 29.84 1.14
N ALA A 617 -2.87 29.60 1.66
CA ALA A 617 -2.17 30.52 2.55
C ALA A 617 -1.61 31.77 1.84
N SER A 618 -1.32 31.71 0.53
CA SER A 618 -0.68 32.81 -0.20
C SER A 618 -1.68 33.64 -1.01
N PRO A 619 -1.94 34.92 -0.67
CA PRO A 619 -2.79 35.80 -1.47
C PRO A 619 -2.34 35.92 -2.93
N HIS A 620 -1.03 36.05 -3.16
CA HIS A 620 -0.45 36.19 -4.48
C HIS A 620 -0.72 34.97 -5.38
N ILE A 621 -0.49 33.76 -4.86
CA ILE A 621 -0.71 32.53 -5.62
C ILE A 621 -2.20 32.31 -5.90
N ARG A 622 -3.09 32.69 -4.97
CA ARG A 622 -4.54 32.66 -5.22
C ARG A 622 -4.96 33.57 -6.35
N GLU A 623 -4.36 34.75 -6.48
CA GLU A 623 -4.65 35.65 -7.60
C GLU A 623 -4.11 35.07 -8.93
N LEU A 624 -2.85 34.63 -8.91
CA LEU A 624 -2.15 34.12 -10.10
C LEU A 624 -2.82 32.87 -10.68
N TYR A 625 -3.25 31.94 -9.83
CA TYR A 625 -3.86 30.67 -10.24
C TYR A 625 -5.38 30.61 -10.05
N GLY A 626 -5.98 31.67 -9.50
CA GLY A 626 -7.44 31.82 -9.37
C GLY A 626 -8.10 32.46 -10.58
N SER A 627 -7.31 32.90 -11.56
CA SER A 627 -7.82 33.34 -12.87
C SER A 627 -7.72 32.20 -13.89
N PRO A 628 -8.67 32.08 -14.84
CA PRO A 628 -8.64 31.06 -15.90
C PRO A 628 -7.63 31.42 -17.01
N THR A 629 -6.37 31.61 -16.63
CA THR A 629 -5.31 32.12 -17.51
C THR A 629 -4.18 31.12 -17.73
N TYR A 630 -4.14 30.02 -16.98
CA TYR A 630 -3.12 28.99 -17.17
C TYR A 630 -3.32 28.26 -18.49
N ASN A 631 -2.29 28.28 -19.34
CA ASN A 631 -2.29 27.63 -20.64
C ASN A 631 -1.01 26.81 -20.80
N SER A 632 -1.16 25.60 -21.33
CA SER A 632 -0.06 24.66 -21.50
C SER A 632 -0.36 23.67 -22.63
N ARG A 633 0.43 22.60 -22.72
CA ARG A 633 0.21 21.50 -23.66
C ARG A 633 -1.09 20.73 -23.38
N ASN A 634 -1.44 20.52 -22.10
CA ASN A 634 -2.57 19.69 -21.70
C ASN A 634 -3.77 20.47 -21.11
N PHE A 635 -3.61 21.77 -20.89
CA PHE A 635 -4.64 22.64 -20.31
C PHE A 635 -4.80 23.96 -21.09
N SER A 636 -6.03 24.46 -21.16
CA SER A 636 -6.36 25.72 -21.83
C SER A 636 -7.27 26.57 -20.94
N ASN A 637 -6.88 27.83 -20.69
CA ASN A 637 -7.58 28.78 -19.84
C ASN A 637 -7.99 28.19 -18.47
N PHE A 638 -7.06 27.48 -17.85
CA PHE A 638 -7.33 26.71 -16.64
C PHE A 638 -7.21 27.55 -15.38
N GLN A 639 -8.06 27.24 -14.40
CA GLN A 639 -8.07 27.84 -13.07
C GLN A 639 -7.73 26.76 -12.03
N TRP A 640 -6.54 26.85 -11.44
CA TRP A 640 -6.05 25.86 -10.47
C TRP A 640 -6.48 26.15 -9.03
N TYR A 641 -6.68 27.42 -8.67
CA TYR A 641 -7.23 27.79 -7.37
C TYR A 641 -8.74 28.00 -7.48
N GLN A 642 -9.49 27.06 -6.90
CA GLN A 642 -10.95 27.07 -6.87
C GLN A 642 -11.46 26.86 -5.44
N LEU A 643 -12.62 27.42 -5.13
CA LEU A 643 -13.33 27.18 -3.88
C LEU A 643 -14.47 26.18 -4.08
N ASP A 644 -14.75 25.37 -3.07
CA ASP A 644 -15.97 24.56 -3.01
C ASP A 644 -17.20 25.42 -2.59
N ASP A 645 -18.39 24.80 -2.57
CA ASP A 645 -19.64 25.49 -2.20
C ASP A 645 -19.64 26.02 -0.76
N CYS A 646 -18.77 25.47 0.09
CA CYS A 646 -18.57 25.99 1.43
C CYS A 646 -17.62 27.19 1.42
N GLY A 647 -16.71 27.34 0.45
CA GLY A 647 -15.69 28.39 0.41
C GLY A 647 -14.28 27.91 0.81
N ARG A 648 -14.08 26.58 0.90
CA ARG A 648 -12.79 25.94 1.16
C ARG A 648 -12.02 25.79 -0.15
N ALA A 649 -10.72 25.98 -0.12
CA ALA A 649 -9.87 25.67 -1.27
C ALA A 649 -9.97 24.17 -1.61
N LYS A 650 -10.35 23.89 -2.86
CA LYS A 650 -10.29 22.54 -3.44
C LYS A 650 -8.83 22.12 -3.60
N ASP A 651 -8.57 20.83 -3.45
CA ASP A 651 -7.25 20.28 -3.76
C ASP A 651 -7.05 20.23 -5.28
N PRO A 652 -5.93 20.74 -5.83
CA PRO A 652 -5.68 20.68 -7.28
C PRO A 652 -5.74 19.26 -7.86
N TYR A 653 -5.37 18.23 -7.10
CA TYR A 653 -5.48 16.84 -7.55
C TYR A 653 -6.95 16.36 -7.58
N ASP A 654 -7.82 16.87 -6.71
CA ASP A 654 -9.26 16.60 -6.73
C ASP A 654 -9.98 17.36 -7.87
N ILE A 655 -9.48 18.56 -8.22
CA ILE A 655 -9.93 19.28 -9.41
C ILE A 655 -9.63 18.45 -10.66
N LEU A 656 -8.44 17.87 -10.73
CA LEU A 656 -8.01 17.06 -11.87
C LEU A 656 -8.86 15.78 -12.03
N SER A 657 -9.16 15.04 -10.96
CA SER A 657 -10.02 13.83 -11.04
C SER A 657 -11.41 14.13 -11.58
N THR A 658 -12.00 15.24 -11.14
CA THR A 658 -13.37 15.59 -11.55
C THR A 658 -13.45 15.88 -13.06
N MET A 659 -12.35 16.29 -13.69
CA MET A 659 -12.34 16.60 -15.13
C MET A 659 -12.23 15.38 -16.03
N THR A 660 -11.54 14.34 -15.56
CA THR A 660 -11.52 13.05 -16.28
C THR A 660 -12.90 12.42 -16.33
N ASP A 661 -13.79 12.73 -15.38
CA ASP A 661 -15.18 12.26 -15.39
C ASP A 661 -16.06 13.01 -16.40
N ILE A 662 -15.87 14.33 -16.55
CA ILE A 662 -16.68 15.17 -17.46
C ILE A 662 -16.32 14.93 -18.94
N ASP A 663 -15.05 14.70 -19.27
CA ASP A 663 -14.63 14.34 -20.63
C ASP A 663 -15.22 12.97 -21.07
N ASN A 664 -15.68 12.14 -20.12
CA ASN A 664 -16.20 10.79 -20.33
C ASN A 664 -17.74 10.67 -20.39
N ASP A 665 -18.49 11.76 -20.17
CA ASP A 665 -19.95 11.74 -19.97
C ASP A 665 -20.79 11.62 -21.27
N GLY A 666 -20.28 10.87 -22.25
CA GLY A 666 -20.97 10.54 -23.50
C GLY A 666 -21.74 9.21 -23.48
N ASP A 667 -21.66 8.42 -22.40
CA ASP A 667 -22.33 7.12 -22.34
C ASP A 667 -22.90 6.80 -20.94
N ASN A 668 -24.23 6.64 -20.87
CA ASN A 668 -25.05 6.49 -19.66
C ASN A 668 -25.01 5.06 -19.10
N ASN A 669 -23.84 4.55 -18.70
CA ASN A 669 -23.74 3.27 -17.99
C ASN A 669 -23.02 3.44 -16.64
N GLN A 670 -23.80 3.71 -15.60
CA GLN A 670 -23.37 4.02 -14.22
C GLN A 670 -22.56 2.91 -13.51
N GLN A 671 -22.46 1.71 -14.09
CA GLN A 671 -21.78 0.57 -13.46
C GLN A 671 -20.36 0.30 -14.00
N GLN A 672 -19.98 0.89 -15.14
CA GLN A 672 -18.60 0.86 -15.66
C GLN A 672 -17.82 2.16 -15.37
N GLN A 673 -18.51 3.22 -14.95
CA GLN A 673 -17.91 4.51 -14.61
C GLN A 673 -17.02 4.46 -13.35
N HIS A 674 -17.25 3.51 -12.44
CA HIS A 674 -16.48 3.40 -11.19
C HIS A 674 -15.05 2.84 -11.38
N ASP A 675 -14.80 2.04 -12.40
CA ASP A 675 -13.47 1.44 -12.63
C ASP A 675 -12.55 2.34 -13.47
N LYS A 676 -13.12 3.20 -14.33
CA LYS A 676 -12.36 4.13 -15.21
C LYS A 676 -11.97 5.46 -14.55
N ALA A 677 -12.61 5.85 -13.44
CA ALA A 677 -12.41 7.13 -12.75
C ALA A 677 -11.13 7.22 -11.87
N ASN A 678 -10.31 6.16 -11.81
CA ASN A 678 -9.26 6.01 -10.79
C ASN A 678 -7.85 6.50 -11.17
N VAL A 679 -7.63 7.16 -12.31
CA VAL A 679 -6.30 7.57 -12.80
C VAL A 679 -5.75 8.84 -12.09
N THR A 680 -6.00 9.05 -10.78
CA THR A 680 -5.68 10.33 -10.09
C THR A 680 -4.64 10.28 -8.97
N LYS A 681 -3.90 9.18 -8.80
CA LYS A 681 -2.77 9.10 -7.86
C LYS A 681 -1.61 8.41 -8.57
N GLY A 682 -0.35 8.86 -8.50
CA GLY A 682 0.79 8.25 -9.23
C GLY A 682 0.92 6.70 -9.26
N LEU A 683 0.39 5.94 -8.29
CA LEU A 683 0.27 4.47 -8.43
C LEU A 683 -0.82 4.00 -9.40
N ALA A 684 -1.88 4.80 -9.55
CA ALA A 684 -2.81 4.71 -10.66
C ALA A 684 -2.13 5.06 -12.00
N ALA A 685 -1.07 5.88 -12.04
CA ALA A 685 -0.32 6.09 -13.29
C ALA A 685 0.42 4.81 -13.70
N ALA A 686 1.06 4.11 -12.76
CA ALA A 686 1.64 2.78 -13.00
C ALA A 686 0.59 1.73 -13.42
N ALA A 687 -0.57 1.71 -12.75
CA ALA A 687 -1.68 0.81 -13.10
C ALA A 687 -2.24 1.11 -14.50
N ALA A 688 -2.47 2.39 -14.81
CA ALA A 688 -2.95 2.87 -16.11
C ALA A 688 -1.93 2.57 -17.22
N PHE A 689 -0.64 2.74 -16.95
CA PHE A 689 0.41 2.33 -17.87
C PHE A 689 0.38 0.81 -18.13
N GLN A 690 0.26 -0.02 -17.08
CA GLN A 690 0.10 -1.47 -17.27
C GLN A 690 -1.17 -1.81 -18.06
N GLU A 691 -2.28 -1.10 -17.84
CA GLU A 691 -3.51 -1.29 -18.61
C GLU A 691 -3.30 -0.96 -20.09
N LEU A 692 -2.67 0.18 -20.40
CA LEU A 692 -2.27 0.58 -21.75
C LEU A 692 -1.37 -0.45 -22.45
N ARG A 693 -0.55 -1.17 -21.67
CA ARG A 693 0.40 -2.17 -22.18
C ARG A 693 -0.19 -3.58 -22.29
N ASN A 694 -1.02 -3.99 -21.34
CA ASN A 694 -1.48 -5.37 -21.22
C ASN A 694 -2.82 -5.62 -21.90
N ASN A 695 -3.66 -4.60 -22.07
CA ASN A 695 -5.00 -4.76 -22.60
C ASN A 695 -5.03 -4.47 -24.11
N VAL A 696 -4.75 -5.51 -24.90
CA VAL A 696 -4.78 -5.48 -26.37
C VAL A 696 -6.18 -5.18 -26.92
N SER A 697 -7.22 -5.35 -26.11
CA SER A 697 -8.63 -5.11 -26.48
C SER A 697 -9.15 -3.72 -26.12
N LEU A 698 -8.29 -2.81 -25.64
CA LEU A 698 -8.70 -1.43 -25.37
C LEU A 698 -9.13 -0.72 -26.65
N GLU A 699 -10.30 -0.09 -26.61
CA GLU A 699 -10.76 0.75 -27.71
C GLU A 699 -9.84 1.98 -27.88
N SER A 700 -9.71 2.46 -29.12
CA SER A 700 -8.83 3.61 -29.44
C SER A 700 -9.23 4.90 -28.74
N LYS A 701 -10.49 5.01 -28.27
CA LYS A 701 -10.94 6.13 -27.44
C LYS A 701 -10.39 6.00 -26.02
N ASP A 702 -10.68 4.88 -25.36
CA ASP A 702 -10.21 4.59 -24.00
C ASP A 702 -8.69 4.75 -23.87
N ARG A 703 -7.93 4.25 -24.85
CA ARG A 703 -6.47 4.41 -24.88
C ARG A 703 -6.05 5.89 -24.83
N ARG A 704 -6.68 6.74 -25.65
CA ARG A 704 -6.38 8.17 -25.70
C ARG A 704 -6.77 8.89 -24.41
N ASP A 705 -7.87 8.47 -23.78
CA ASP A 705 -8.34 9.06 -22.52
C ASP A 705 -7.38 8.73 -21.37
N ILE A 706 -6.85 7.51 -21.32
CA ILE A 706 -5.80 7.13 -20.36
C ILE A 706 -4.51 7.90 -20.63
N GLU A 707 -4.04 7.97 -21.88
CA GLU A 707 -2.84 8.73 -22.26
C GLU A 707 -2.96 10.21 -21.85
N LYS A 708 -4.10 10.86 -22.15
CA LYS A 708 -4.37 12.26 -21.77
C LYS A 708 -4.39 12.45 -20.24
N SER A 709 -4.95 11.48 -19.50
CA SER A 709 -5.01 11.53 -18.04
C SER A 709 -3.61 11.42 -17.42
N LEU A 710 -2.76 10.53 -17.94
CA LEU A 710 -1.35 10.40 -17.56
C LEU A 710 -0.59 11.70 -17.79
N LEU A 711 -0.72 12.31 -18.97
CA LEU A 711 -0.04 13.57 -19.30
C LEU A 711 -0.46 14.72 -18.37
N ARG A 712 -1.77 14.90 -18.15
CA ARG A 712 -2.30 15.94 -17.25
C ARG A 712 -1.85 15.77 -15.80
N TYR A 713 -1.81 14.53 -15.30
CA TYR A 713 -1.40 14.24 -13.93
C TYR A 713 0.08 14.57 -13.71
N CYS A 714 0.97 14.11 -14.58
CA CYS A 714 2.40 14.39 -14.49
C CYS A 714 2.71 15.90 -14.70
N GLU A 715 1.94 16.58 -15.55
CA GLU A 715 2.03 18.04 -15.70
C GLU A 715 1.67 18.79 -14.40
N LEU A 716 0.64 18.34 -13.68
CA LEU A 716 0.29 18.95 -12.39
C LEU A 716 1.39 18.76 -11.34
N ASP A 717 2.07 17.62 -11.28
CA ASP A 717 3.14 17.38 -10.30
C ASP A 717 4.31 18.36 -10.47
N THR A 718 4.72 18.64 -11.71
CA THR A 718 5.76 19.66 -12.01
C THR A 718 5.27 21.09 -11.80
N LEU A 719 4.04 21.42 -12.21
CA LEU A 719 3.44 22.73 -11.95
C LEU A 719 3.27 23.00 -10.45
N ALA A 720 2.94 21.99 -9.66
CA ALA A 720 2.81 22.08 -8.21
C ALA A 720 4.13 22.50 -7.55
N MET A 721 5.27 22.00 -8.07
CA MET A 721 6.59 22.46 -7.61
C MET A 721 6.79 23.96 -7.88
N VAL A 722 6.41 24.41 -9.07
CA VAL A 722 6.48 25.83 -9.48
C VAL A 722 5.62 26.70 -8.55
N MET A 723 4.35 26.33 -8.33
CA MET A 723 3.43 27.05 -7.45
C MET A 723 3.98 27.20 -6.03
N ILE A 724 4.57 26.14 -5.48
CA ILE A 724 5.16 26.15 -4.14
C ILE A 724 6.40 27.05 -4.09
N VAL A 725 7.27 27.00 -5.10
CA VAL A 725 8.44 27.89 -5.18
C VAL A 725 8.02 29.35 -5.31
N GLN A 726 7.04 29.67 -6.15
CA GLN A 726 6.50 31.04 -6.26
C GLN A 726 5.89 31.51 -4.93
N ALA A 727 5.20 30.63 -4.20
CA ALA A 727 4.70 30.95 -2.86
C ALA A 727 5.83 31.30 -1.89
N TRP A 728 6.94 30.54 -1.92
CA TRP A 728 8.11 30.84 -1.11
C TRP A 728 8.78 32.15 -1.50
N GLN A 729 8.90 32.45 -2.80
CA GLN A 729 9.43 33.74 -3.29
C GLN A 729 8.62 34.91 -2.72
N ASN A 730 7.29 34.87 -2.86
CA ASN A 730 6.41 35.90 -2.34
C ASN A 730 6.50 36.06 -0.81
N LEU A 731 6.57 34.95 -0.05
CA LEU A 731 6.75 35.01 1.41
C LEU A 731 8.08 35.62 1.87
N LEU A 732 9.11 35.59 1.02
CA LEU A 732 10.40 36.22 1.29
C LEU A 732 10.39 37.72 0.94
N GLU A 733 9.55 38.14 0.00
CA GLU A 733 9.39 39.54 -0.43
C GLU A 733 8.45 40.35 0.48
N ASP A 734 7.36 39.74 0.96
CA ASP A 734 6.24 40.41 1.67
C ASP A 734 6.54 40.88 3.10
N SER A 735 7.79 40.99 3.52
CA SER A 735 8.12 41.36 4.91
C SER A 735 8.85 42.67 5.08
N SER A 736 8.04 43.73 5.00
CA SER A 736 8.12 44.79 6.00
C SER A 736 7.35 44.35 7.26
N GLU A 737 7.96 43.51 8.09
CA GLU A 737 7.70 43.34 9.54
C GLU A 737 8.69 42.34 10.17
#